data_AF-A0A538PNE5-F1
#
_entry.id   AF-A0A538PNE5-F1
#
_cell.length_a   1.000
_cell.length_b   1.000
_cell.length_c   1.000
_cell.angle_alpha   90.00
_cell.angle_beta   90.00
_cell.angle_gamma   90.00
#
_symmetry.space_group_name_H-M   'P 1'
#
loop_
_entity.id
_entity.type
_entity.pdbx_description
1 polymer ?
#
loop_
_entity_poly.entity_id
_entity_poly.type
_entity_poly.pdbx_seq_one_letter_code
_entity_poly.pdbx_strand_id
1 'polypeptide(L)'
;MAELDQKLWSALAMPTRGVDIDPETLALLDVDSDGRLRVQDILAAIAWARQTFRQPGDLLTSSAEVHLSAIADAKIVAAARRMLLDLGKKDAPAISVADTVAITKAFSETVLNGDGIVIPASTDDLELRRVIEDAIACVGSVTDRSGKPGIDQALADRLFAEVDAYTAWLAGRDAATALLGPETAMAATAFAEVRAKIEDYFARCKIAAFDPRAGAALAGQEPALVALADRMLSDSDEQLAQLPLAAIDPAARLPLSGALNPAWAARIHAFAAVAVPPILGARDGLTPADVETLATRLAPYRAWFEARPATKVDTLADDWILRLGEPDLRKRLAELIASEAALADEYAQITAVGKAVRMQRDFGRILRNFVNFSDFYARQDGAFQIGTLYLDARALHLCVPVVDAAKHGALAGASDACLLYCDITRQGETRQIAAALTNGDVDNVFVGRNGVFYDREGRDWDAAITKVINNPISVRAAFWSPYKKLFKTVEDTVAKRAQAAEARSAGVVGVVGANIGNAGKDALGEPAGAAGAAAPAGPAAPAGAPRPMRIDLGTVAALGVAIGGVGTLVGALLANLFGLGKWLPVGVIALLLMISGPSMLLAWLKLRRRNLGPILDANGWAINTRARINVAFGAAMTELPRLPAGAKRSLDDPFADRRTPWKLYLLLAIVLVLFGTWYLGKLDPYLPDAARSTSVLGDLAPSAKRVDQPARPTAQTPTPAAPAK
;
A
#
# COMPACT_ATOMS: atom_id res chain seq x y z
N MET A 1 31.77 4.00 -16.82
CA MET A 1 30.49 3.48 -16.29
C MET A 1 29.87 2.41 -17.19
N ALA A 2 29.79 2.60 -18.51
CA ALA A 2 29.29 1.54 -19.41
C ALA A 2 30.10 0.23 -19.36
N GLU A 3 31.41 0.31 -19.08
CA GLU A 3 32.31 -0.84 -18.91
C GLU A 3 32.31 -1.42 -17.48
N LEU A 4 31.59 -0.80 -16.54
CA LEU A 4 31.55 -1.25 -15.14
C LEU A 4 30.60 -2.45 -15.04
N ASP A 5 31.11 -3.60 -14.60
CA ASP A 5 30.28 -4.80 -14.36
C ASP A 5 29.11 -4.45 -13.43
N GLN A 6 27.89 -4.78 -13.87
CA GLN A 6 26.65 -4.51 -13.12
C GLN A 6 26.67 -5.09 -11.71
N LYS A 7 27.44 -6.16 -11.46
CA LYS A 7 27.62 -6.76 -10.13
C LYS A 7 28.29 -5.81 -9.13
N LEU A 8 29.00 -4.78 -9.60
CA LEU A 8 29.68 -3.78 -8.77
C LEU A 8 28.78 -2.58 -8.42
N TRP A 9 27.57 -2.51 -8.97
CA TRP A 9 26.61 -1.44 -8.68
C TRP A 9 25.91 -1.73 -7.36
N SER A 10 25.73 -0.70 -6.53
CA SER A 10 25.09 -0.85 -5.21
C SER A 10 23.62 -1.16 -5.31
N ALA A 11 22.91 -0.48 -6.22
CA ALA A 11 21.56 -0.76 -6.63
C ALA A 11 21.50 -1.05 -8.14
N LEU A 12 20.57 -1.92 -8.54
CA LEU A 12 20.26 -2.22 -9.94
C LEU A 12 18.94 -1.55 -10.38
N ALA A 13 18.10 -1.18 -9.42
CA ALA A 13 16.88 -0.42 -9.63
C ALA A 13 16.59 0.49 -8.43
N MET A 14 16.02 1.65 -8.70
CA MET A 14 15.59 2.65 -7.73
C MET A 14 14.17 3.13 -8.07
N PRO A 15 13.23 3.22 -7.12
CA PRO A 15 11.90 3.74 -7.40
C PRO A 15 11.92 5.24 -7.72
N THR A 16 11.00 5.70 -8.56
CA THR A 16 10.81 7.14 -8.88
C THR A 16 10.07 7.90 -7.77
N ARG A 17 9.52 7.19 -6.78
CA ARG A 17 8.74 7.77 -5.66
C ARG A 17 9.34 7.35 -4.31
N GLY A 18 9.13 8.18 -3.29
CA GLY A 18 9.62 7.89 -1.93
C GLY A 18 11.13 8.04 -1.77
N VAL A 19 11.74 8.87 -2.62
CA VAL A 19 13.15 9.25 -2.57
C VAL A 19 13.26 10.77 -2.53
N ASP A 20 14.31 11.28 -1.88
CA ASP A 20 14.62 12.70 -1.75
C ASP A 20 15.37 13.23 -2.99
N ILE A 21 14.74 13.06 -4.15
CA ILE A 21 15.18 13.57 -5.46
C ILE A 21 13.93 14.13 -6.14
N ASP A 22 14.09 15.21 -6.91
CA ASP A 22 12.99 15.83 -7.64
C ASP A 22 12.23 14.82 -8.53
N PRO A 23 10.91 14.63 -8.33
CA PRO A 23 10.12 13.66 -9.09
C PRO A 23 10.14 13.90 -10.60
N GLU A 24 10.16 15.16 -11.05
CA GLU A 24 10.23 15.47 -12.48
C GLU A 24 11.56 15.04 -13.09
N THR A 25 12.65 15.17 -12.33
CA THR A 25 13.96 14.71 -12.78
C THR A 25 14.01 13.19 -12.92
N LEU A 26 13.37 12.47 -11.99
CA LEU A 26 13.24 11.02 -12.07
C LEU A 26 12.37 10.58 -13.26
N ALA A 27 11.27 11.29 -13.52
CA ALA A 27 10.42 11.03 -14.68
C ALA A 27 11.13 11.28 -16.03
N LEU A 28 11.99 12.29 -16.12
CA LEU A 28 12.79 12.56 -17.33
C LEU A 28 13.90 11.52 -17.60
N LEU A 29 14.26 10.76 -16.58
CA LEU A 29 15.24 9.69 -16.65
C LEU A 29 14.62 8.32 -16.89
N ASP A 30 13.39 8.11 -16.44
CA ASP A 30 12.60 6.90 -16.60
C ASP A 30 12.09 6.79 -18.06
N VAL A 31 12.91 6.19 -18.93
CA VAL A 31 12.66 6.18 -20.39
C VAL A 31 11.46 5.31 -20.76
N ASP A 32 11.22 4.21 -20.03
CA ASP A 32 10.10 3.30 -20.27
C ASP A 32 8.86 3.60 -19.42
N SER A 33 8.95 4.60 -18.52
CA SER A 33 7.87 5.03 -17.63
C SER A 33 7.34 3.89 -16.75
N ASP A 34 8.20 2.92 -16.39
CA ASP A 34 7.84 1.79 -15.51
C ASP A 34 7.80 2.18 -14.01
N GLY A 35 8.18 3.42 -13.69
CA GLY A 35 8.24 3.97 -12.34
C GLY A 35 9.51 3.57 -11.59
N ARG A 36 10.53 3.06 -12.28
CA ARG A 36 11.80 2.60 -11.69
C ARG A 36 12.98 2.95 -12.60
N LEU A 37 13.96 3.65 -12.04
CA LEU A 37 15.24 3.84 -12.72
C LEU A 37 16.09 2.59 -12.60
N ARG A 38 16.51 2.05 -13.74
CA ARG A 38 17.41 0.91 -13.84
C ARG A 38 18.78 1.35 -14.34
N VAL A 39 19.73 0.41 -14.35
CA VAL A 39 21.08 0.66 -14.87
C VAL A 39 21.04 1.18 -16.31
N GLN A 40 20.12 0.69 -17.16
CA GLN A 40 20.04 1.13 -18.56
C GLN A 40 19.59 2.59 -18.69
N ASP A 41 18.67 3.04 -17.85
CA ASP A 41 18.23 4.45 -17.82
C ASP A 41 19.37 5.38 -17.42
N ILE A 42 20.18 4.96 -16.43
CA ILE A 42 21.39 5.71 -16.04
C ILE A 42 22.40 5.75 -17.19
N LEU A 43 22.60 4.65 -17.91
CA LEU A 43 23.51 4.62 -19.06
C LEU A 43 23.00 5.48 -20.22
N ALA A 44 21.70 5.49 -20.48
CA ALA A 44 21.05 6.35 -21.46
C ALA A 44 21.21 7.83 -21.08
N ALA A 45 21.04 8.17 -19.81
CA ALA A 45 21.29 9.52 -19.28
C ALA A 45 22.75 9.95 -19.47
N ILE A 46 23.71 9.06 -19.22
CA ILE A 46 25.15 9.34 -19.45
C ILE A 46 25.43 9.54 -20.94
N ALA A 47 24.83 8.73 -21.82
CA ALA A 47 24.99 8.87 -23.26
C ALA A 47 24.46 10.22 -23.75
N TRP A 48 23.28 10.61 -23.27
CA TRP A 48 22.69 11.93 -23.56
C TRP A 48 23.54 13.08 -23.00
N ALA A 49 24.04 12.96 -21.77
CA ALA A 49 24.90 13.95 -21.13
C ALA A 49 26.22 14.16 -21.91
N ARG A 50 26.80 13.09 -22.47
CA ARG A 50 28.00 13.16 -23.31
C ARG A 50 27.79 13.92 -24.62
N GLN A 51 26.58 13.90 -25.16
CA GLN A 51 26.22 14.66 -26.36
C GLN A 51 25.91 16.12 -26.03
N THR A 52 25.35 16.37 -24.84
CA THR A 52 24.84 17.70 -24.44
C THR A 52 25.89 18.58 -23.76
N PHE A 53 26.77 18.02 -22.93
CA PHE A 53 27.74 18.78 -22.12
C PHE A 53 29.16 18.65 -22.65
N ARG A 54 29.96 19.72 -22.57
CA ARG A 54 31.38 19.70 -22.92
C ARG A 54 32.19 18.82 -21.98
N GLN A 55 31.90 18.91 -20.67
CA GLN A 55 32.52 18.12 -19.63
C GLN A 55 31.43 17.46 -18.77
N PRO A 56 30.98 16.25 -19.12
CA PRO A 56 29.92 15.55 -18.38
C PRO A 56 30.26 15.27 -16.91
N GLY A 57 31.55 15.32 -16.54
CA GLY A 57 32.01 15.19 -15.16
C GLY A 57 31.50 16.29 -14.23
N ASP A 58 31.20 17.48 -14.77
CA ASP A 58 30.70 18.61 -14.00
C ASP A 58 29.32 18.35 -13.39
N LEU A 59 28.54 17.42 -13.96
CA LEU A 59 27.24 16.98 -13.41
C LEU A 59 27.38 16.35 -12.02
N LEU A 60 28.57 15.84 -11.67
CA LEU A 60 28.83 15.26 -10.35
C LEU A 60 28.87 16.32 -9.24
N THR A 61 29.06 17.60 -9.59
CA THR A 61 29.09 18.69 -8.60
C THR A 61 27.71 19.04 -8.04
N SER A 62 26.61 18.65 -8.71
CA SER A 62 25.24 18.91 -8.27
C SER A 62 24.95 20.42 -8.07
N SER A 63 25.18 21.24 -9.10
CA SER A 63 24.93 22.69 -9.06
C SER A 63 23.46 23.01 -9.36
N ALA A 64 22.90 24.03 -8.70
CA ALA A 64 21.54 24.50 -8.96
C ALA A 64 21.35 25.18 -10.32
N GLU A 65 22.45 25.63 -10.95
CA GLU A 65 22.46 26.35 -12.21
C GLU A 65 23.43 25.73 -13.21
N VAL A 66 23.08 25.82 -14.50
CA VAL A 66 23.94 25.42 -15.63
C VAL A 66 24.45 26.65 -16.34
N HIS A 67 25.78 26.79 -16.41
CA HIS A 67 26.40 27.79 -17.27
C HIS A 67 26.22 27.43 -18.76
N LEU A 68 25.82 28.42 -19.57
CA LEU A 68 25.62 28.22 -21.00
C LEU A 68 26.90 27.79 -21.74
N SER A 69 28.08 28.16 -21.20
CA SER A 69 29.38 27.74 -21.73
C SER A 69 29.72 26.27 -21.48
N ALA A 70 29.05 25.62 -20.53
CA ALA A 70 29.25 24.21 -20.20
C ALA A 70 28.50 23.27 -21.17
N ILE A 71 27.48 23.79 -21.86
CA ILE A 71 26.70 23.05 -22.86
C ILE A 71 27.47 23.05 -24.20
N ALA A 72 27.54 21.89 -24.83
CA ALA A 72 28.16 21.68 -26.15
C ALA A 72 27.16 21.84 -27.30
N ASP A 73 25.91 21.42 -27.10
CA ASP A 73 24.87 21.49 -28.13
C ASP A 73 24.40 22.94 -28.37
N ALA A 74 24.65 23.44 -29.59
CA ALA A 74 24.31 24.80 -29.99
C ALA A 74 22.79 25.06 -30.00
N LYS A 75 21.95 24.03 -30.27
CA LYS A 75 20.49 24.18 -30.28
C LYS A 75 19.96 24.39 -28.86
N ILE A 76 20.47 23.61 -27.90
CA ILE A 76 20.12 23.76 -26.48
C ILE A 76 20.61 25.10 -25.93
N VAL A 77 21.81 25.56 -26.31
CA VAL A 77 22.29 26.90 -25.93
C VAL A 77 21.41 28.01 -26.50
N ALA A 78 21.01 27.91 -27.77
CA ALA A 78 20.13 28.89 -28.40
C ALA A 78 18.75 28.94 -27.73
N ALA A 79 18.16 27.79 -27.43
CA ALA A 79 16.91 27.69 -26.68
C ALA A 79 17.05 28.27 -25.27
N ALA A 80 18.10 27.92 -24.52
CA ALA A 80 18.33 28.47 -23.18
C ALA A 80 18.50 30.00 -23.18
N ARG A 81 19.19 30.57 -24.19
CA ARG A 81 19.30 32.02 -24.37
C ARG A 81 17.95 32.67 -24.67
N ARG A 82 17.12 32.04 -25.49
CA ARG A 82 15.75 32.51 -25.79
C ARG A 82 14.89 32.50 -24.52
N MET A 83 14.91 31.41 -23.76
CA MET A 83 14.21 31.30 -22.48
C MET A 83 14.62 32.41 -21.50
N LEU A 84 15.92 32.71 -21.40
CA LEU A 84 16.42 33.80 -20.57
C LEU A 84 16.00 35.18 -21.11
N LEU A 85 15.99 35.38 -22.43
CA LEU A 85 15.51 36.61 -23.06
C LEU A 85 14.02 36.86 -22.75
N ASP A 86 13.19 35.83 -22.84
CA ASP A 86 11.74 35.87 -22.59
C ASP A 86 11.44 36.17 -21.11
N LEU A 87 12.30 35.71 -20.19
CA LEU A 87 12.27 36.08 -18.77
C LEU A 87 12.85 37.47 -18.46
N GLY A 88 13.30 38.21 -19.47
CA GLY A 88 13.93 39.53 -19.32
C GLY A 88 15.38 39.50 -18.82
N LYS A 89 16.01 38.33 -18.74
CA LYS A 89 17.39 38.11 -18.25
C LYS A 89 18.41 38.03 -19.39
N LYS A 90 18.52 39.08 -20.20
CA LYS A 90 19.26 39.07 -21.48
C LYS A 90 20.75 38.69 -21.39
N ASP A 91 21.42 39.01 -20.28
CA ASP A 91 22.87 38.81 -20.09
C ASP A 91 23.22 37.72 -19.06
N ALA A 92 22.25 36.92 -18.62
CA ALA A 92 22.50 35.86 -17.65
C ALA A 92 23.42 34.77 -18.24
N PRO A 93 24.56 34.45 -17.60
CA PRO A 93 25.50 33.44 -18.10
C PRO A 93 25.08 32.00 -17.75
N ALA A 94 24.03 31.83 -16.94
CA ALA A 94 23.54 30.56 -16.46
C ALA A 94 22.00 30.52 -16.41
N ILE A 95 21.45 29.32 -16.44
CA ILE A 95 20.02 29.04 -16.34
C ILE A 95 19.74 28.08 -15.19
N SER A 96 18.69 28.36 -14.41
CA SER A 96 18.29 27.59 -13.23
C SER A 96 17.03 26.75 -13.48
N VAL A 97 16.76 25.77 -12.61
CA VAL A 97 15.51 24.97 -12.73
C VAL A 97 14.28 25.88 -12.61
N ALA A 98 14.33 26.87 -11.72
CA ALA A 98 13.25 27.83 -11.53
C ALA A 98 12.94 28.62 -12.82
N ASP A 99 13.96 29.00 -13.58
CA ASP A 99 13.79 29.67 -14.87
C ASP A 99 13.09 28.74 -15.88
N THR A 100 13.49 27.47 -15.93
CA THR A 100 12.85 26.49 -16.82
C THR A 100 11.38 26.27 -16.46
N VAL A 101 11.05 26.18 -15.16
CA VAL A 101 9.66 26.02 -14.68
C VAL A 101 8.82 27.24 -15.01
N ALA A 102 9.35 28.46 -14.80
CA ALA A 102 8.63 29.70 -15.09
C ALA A 102 8.28 29.81 -16.59
N ILE A 103 9.24 29.45 -17.45
CA ILE A 103 9.06 29.42 -18.90
C ILE A 103 8.07 28.32 -19.30
N THR A 104 8.25 27.07 -18.86
CA THR A 104 7.33 25.98 -19.20
C THR A 104 5.89 26.31 -18.81
N LYS A 105 5.68 26.98 -17.66
CA LYS A 105 4.36 27.47 -17.27
C LYS A 105 3.82 28.50 -18.26
N ALA A 106 4.59 29.54 -18.60
CA ALA A 106 4.19 30.56 -19.55
C ALA A 106 3.84 29.96 -20.93
N PHE A 107 4.59 28.95 -21.38
CA PHE A 107 4.34 28.26 -22.63
C PHE A 107 3.15 27.29 -22.57
N SER A 108 2.88 26.63 -21.44
CA SER A 108 1.66 25.82 -21.29
C SER A 108 0.37 26.64 -21.35
N GLU A 109 0.47 27.94 -21.08
CA GLU A 109 -0.63 28.90 -21.23
C GLU A 109 -0.74 29.44 -22.68
N THR A 110 0.26 29.19 -23.53
CA THR A 110 0.16 29.53 -24.97
C THR A 110 -0.71 28.54 -25.72
N VAL A 111 -1.39 29.07 -26.73
CA VAL A 111 -2.44 28.37 -27.48
C VAL A 111 -1.90 27.36 -28.50
N LEU A 112 -0.67 27.53 -28.97
CA LEU A 112 0.04 26.61 -29.87
C LEU A 112 1.31 26.14 -29.16
N ASN A 113 1.36 24.86 -28.77
CA ASN A 113 2.34 24.33 -27.83
C ASN A 113 3.26 23.23 -28.40
N GLY A 114 3.22 23.00 -29.71
CA GLY A 114 4.03 22.08 -30.50
C GLY A 114 3.80 20.59 -30.20
N ASP A 115 2.58 20.13 -29.98
CA ASP A 115 2.22 18.72 -29.77
C ASP A 115 1.38 18.08 -30.90
N GLY A 116 1.03 18.86 -31.93
CA GLY A 116 0.19 18.48 -33.06
C GLY A 116 -1.31 18.43 -32.74
N ILE A 117 -1.73 18.93 -31.57
CA ILE A 117 -3.12 18.88 -31.10
C ILE A 117 -3.71 20.28 -31.15
N VAL A 118 -4.87 20.41 -31.78
CA VAL A 118 -5.61 21.68 -31.85
C VAL A 118 -6.82 21.66 -30.94
N ILE A 119 -7.00 22.73 -30.16
CA ILE A 119 -8.13 22.93 -29.25
C ILE A 119 -9.06 24.03 -29.81
N PRO A 120 -10.31 24.17 -29.33
CA PRO A 120 -11.22 25.23 -29.79
C PRO A 120 -10.64 26.65 -29.64
N ALA A 121 -9.71 26.84 -28.70
CA ALA A 121 -9.00 28.10 -28.49
C ALA A 121 -7.84 28.33 -29.48
N SER A 122 -7.44 27.32 -30.27
CA SER A 122 -6.34 27.39 -31.27
C SER A 122 -6.63 28.28 -32.47
N THR A 123 -7.88 28.73 -32.62
CA THR A 123 -8.29 29.59 -33.72
C THR A 123 -9.30 30.62 -33.25
N ASP A 124 -9.22 31.82 -33.82
CA ASP A 124 -10.25 32.86 -33.66
C ASP A 124 -11.40 32.71 -34.66
N ASP A 125 -11.24 31.82 -35.66
CA ASP A 125 -12.28 31.54 -36.63
C ASP A 125 -13.41 30.69 -36.03
N LEU A 126 -14.62 31.23 -36.08
CA LEU A 126 -15.81 30.60 -35.48
C LEU A 126 -16.23 29.30 -36.19
N GLU A 127 -16.05 29.18 -37.51
CA GLU A 127 -16.34 27.94 -38.23
C GLU A 127 -15.35 26.86 -37.86
N LEU A 128 -14.05 27.18 -37.86
CA LEU A 128 -13.01 26.21 -37.54
C LEU A 128 -13.07 25.77 -36.06
N ARG A 129 -13.43 26.69 -35.16
CA ARG A 129 -13.70 26.37 -33.75
C ARG A 129 -14.83 25.36 -33.62
N ARG A 130 -15.93 25.59 -34.33
CA ARG A 130 -17.08 24.66 -34.35
C ARG A 130 -16.69 23.29 -34.89
N VAL A 131 -15.88 23.23 -35.96
CA VAL A 131 -15.34 21.95 -36.48
C VAL A 131 -14.58 21.17 -35.39
N ILE A 132 -13.74 21.85 -34.61
CA ILE A 132 -12.97 21.21 -33.54
C ILE A 132 -13.89 20.72 -32.41
N GLU A 133 -14.90 21.51 -32.02
CA GLU A 133 -15.89 21.11 -31.01
C GLU A 133 -16.73 19.90 -31.47
N ASP A 134 -17.18 19.91 -32.72
CA ASP A 134 -17.94 18.80 -33.32
C ASP A 134 -17.07 17.55 -33.45
N ALA A 135 -15.79 17.70 -33.81
CA ALA A 135 -14.83 16.59 -33.82
C ALA A 135 -14.71 15.93 -32.44
N ILE A 136 -14.55 16.75 -31.39
CA ILE A 136 -14.48 16.26 -30.01
C ILE A 136 -15.75 15.48 -29.62
N ALA A 137 -16.92 15.98 -30.02
CA ALA A 137 -18.20 15.33 -29.72
C ALA A 137 -18.42 14.02 -30.50
N CYS A 138 -18.06 13.99 -31.79
CA CYS A 138 -18.33 12.86 -32.67
C CYS A 138 -17.28 11.76 -32.58
N VAL A 139 -15.99 12.10 -32.69
CA VAL A 139 -14.90 11.11 -32.79
C VAL A 139 -14.04 10.99 -31.52
N GLY A 140 -14.24 11.88 -30.55
CA GLY A 140 -13.52 11.93 -29.28
C GLY A 140 -12.39 12.95 -29.28
N SER A 141 -11.59 12.95 -28.21
CA SER A 141 -10.52 13.95 -28.01
C SER A 141 -9.22 13.32 -27.54
N VAL A 142 -8.09 13.95 -27.90
CA VAL A 142 -6.79 13.74 -27.28
C VAL A 142 -6.53 14.90 -26.30
N THR A 143 -5.82 14.63 -25.21
CA THR A 143 -5.44 15.67 -24.24
C THR A 143 -4.24 16.44 -24.77
N ASP A 144 -4.43 17.73 -25.01
CA ASP A 144 -3.38 18.70 -25.35
C ASP A 144 -2.42 18.93 -24.16
N ARG A 145 -1.20 19.42 -24.41
CA ARG A 145 -0.25 19.76 -23.32
C ARG A 145 -0.80 20.79 -22.31
N SER A 146 -1.77 21.61 -22.68
CA SER A 146 -2.48 22.50 -21.72
C SER A 146 -3.47 21.77 -20.81
N GLY A 147 -3.68 20.46 -21.01
CA GLY A 147 -4.65 19.62 -20.29
C GLY A 147 -6.08 19.71 -20.82
N LYS A 148 -6.31 20.45 -21.92
CA LYS A 148 -7.63 20.62 -22.54
C LYS A 148 -7.89 19.54 -23.60
N PRO A 149 -9.15 19.17 -23.86
CA PRO A 149 -9.48 18.26 -24.95
C PRO A 149 -9.29 18.94 -26.31
N GLY A 150 -8.60 18.27 -27.21
CA GLY A 150 -8.37 18.70 -28.59
C GLY A 150 -8.41 17.53 -29.57
N ILE A 151 -8.01 17.79 -30.81
CA ILE A 151 -7.94 16.80 -31.88
C ILE A 151 -6.57 16.79 -32.56
N ASP A 152 -6.12 15.61 -32.95
CA ASP A 152 -4.93 15.41 -33.76
C ASP A 152 -5.32 15.12 -35.24
N GLN A 153 -4.31 14.95 -36.10
CA GLN A 153 -4.54 14.64 -37.51
C GLN A 153 -5.35 13.35 -37.71
N ALA A 154 -5.16 12.33 -36.86
CA ALA A 154 -5.86 11.05 -36.99
C ALA A 154 -7.36 11.17 -36.67
N LEU A 155 -7.71 11.92 -35.62
CA LEU A 155 -9.10 12.23 -35.29
C LEU A 155 -9.75 13.13 -36.35
N ALA A 156 -9.02 14.12 -36.87
CA ALA A 156 -9.52 14.95 -37.96
C ALA A 156 -9.85 14.10 -39.21
N ASP A 157 -8.94 13.20 -39.61
CA ASP A 157 -9.17 12.30 -40.75
C ASP A 157 -10.33 11.33 -40.51
N ARG A 158 -10.51 10.86 -39.26
CA ARG A 158 -11.67 10.04 -38.89
C ARG A 158 -12.98 10.80 -38.99
N LEU A 159 -13.03 12.04 -38.51
CA LEU A 159 -14.22 12.89 -38.64
C LEU A 159 -14.60 13.05 -40.12
N PHE A 160 -13.64 13.44 -40.96
CA PHE A 160 -13.92 13.64 -42.38
C PHE A 160 -14.30 12.34 -43.09
N ALA A 161 -13.76 11.18 -42.71
CA ALA A 161 -14.22 9.91 -43.25
C ALA A 161 -15.68 9.59 -42.87
N GLU A 162 -16.10 9.92 -41.64
CA GLU A 162 -17.50 9.76 -41.21
C GLU A 162 -18.44 10.77 -41.90
N VAL A 163 -17.97 12.00 -42.14
CA VAL A 163 -18.68 13.03 -42.94
C VAL A 163 -18.81 12.61 -44.40
N ASP A 164 -17.75 12.10 -45.02
CA ASP A 164 -17.75 11.63 -46.42
C ASP A 164 -18.74 10.47 -46.60
N ALA A 165 -18.79 9.53 -45.64
CA ALA A 165 -19.76 8.44 -45.66
C ALA A 165 -21.21 8.94 -45.53
N TYR A 166 -21.45 9.92 -44.65
CA TYR A 166 -22.79 10.48 -44.44
C TYR A 166 -23.26 11.35 -45.61
N THR A 167 -22.39 12.20 -46.16
CA THR A 167 -22.69 13.01 -47.34
C THR A 167 -22.96 12.13 -48.56
N ALA A 168 -22.24 11.02 -48.74
CA ALA A 168 -22.53 10.03 -49.78
C ALA A 168 -23.91 9.37 -49.60
N TRP A 169 -24.32 9.09 -48.36
CA TRP A 169 -25.66 8.59 -48.04
C TRP A 169 -26.75 9.63 -48.32
N LEU A 170 -26.54 10.90 -47.95
CA LEU A 170 -27.45 12.02 -48.26
C LEU A 170 -27.61 12.22 -49.78
N ALA A 171 -26.53 12.07 -50.55
CA ALA A 171 -26.55 12.14 -52.01
C ALA A 171 -27.35 10.99 -52.67
N GLY A 172 -27.54 9.87 -51.96
CA GLY A 172 -28.40 8.77 -52.38
C GLY A 172 -29.90 9.07 -52.31
N ARG A 173 -30.29 10.24 -51.79
CA ARG A 173 -31.69 10.69 -51.74
C ARG A 173 -32.13 11.18 -53.12
N ASP A 174 -33.03 10.44 -53.75
CA ASP A 174 -33.63 10.78 -55.04
C ASP A 174 -35.17 10.89 -54.97
N ALA A 175 -35.81 11.15 -56.12
CA ALA A 175 -37.27 11.20 -56.21
C ALA A 175 -37.95 9.86 -55.85
N ALA A 176 -37.27 8.72 -55.97
CA ALA A 176 -37.81 7.41 -55.62
C ALA A 176 -37.78 7.17 -54.10
N THR A 177 -36.76 7.67 -53.40
CA THR A 177 -36.68 7.68 -51.92
C THR A 177 -37.62 8.71 -51.29
N ALA A 178 -38.00 9.76 -52.02
CA ALA A 178 -38.90 10.81 -51.54
C ALA A 178 -40.27 10.78 -52.25
N LEU A 179 -40.87 9.59 -52.40
CA LEU A 179 -42.14 9.37 -53.13
C LEU A 179 -43.27 10.35 -52.74
N LEU A 180 -43.41 10.65 -51.44
CA LEU A 180 -44.39 11.58 -50.88
C LEU A 180 -43.73 12.87 -50.33
N GLY A 181 -42.50 13.17 -50.74
CA GLY A 181 -41.69 14.22 -50.15
C GLY A 181 -41.37 13.94 -48.67
N PRO A 182 -41.54 14.91 -47.75
CA PRO A 182 -41.21 14.75 -46.33
C PRO A 182 -42.06 13.67 -45.63
N GLU A 183 -43.27 13.40 -46.12
CA GLU A 183 -44.20 12.42 -45.54
C GLU A 183 -43.80 10.96 -45.83
N THR A 184 -42.85 10.72 -46.74
CA THR A 184 -42.41 9.37 -47.12
C THR A 184 -41.89 8.59 -45.91
N ALA A 185 -41.19 9.28 -45.00
CA ALA A 185 -40.68 8.69 -43.77
C ALA A 185 -41.80 8.20 -42.85
N MET A 186 -42.83 9.02 -42.65
CA MET A 186 -44.00 8.67 -41.84
C MET A 186 -44.76 7.49 -42.44
N ALA A 187 -44.97 7.48 -43.75
CA ALA A 187 -45.62 6.38 -44.46
C ALA A 187 -44.83 5.06 -44.38
N ALA A 188 -43.51 5.12 -44.55
CA ALA A 188 -42.64 3.94 -44.46
C ALA A 188 -42.60 3.34 -43.04
N THR A 189 -42.48 4.19 -42.02
CA THR A 189 -42.48 3.75 -40.61
C THR A 189 -43.83 3.16 -40.23
N ALA A 190 -44.93 3.84 -40.52
CA ALA A 190 -46.28 3.35 -40.22
C ALA A 190 -46.57 2.02 -40.93
N PHE A 191 -46.13 1.86 -42.18
CA PHE A 191 -46.24 0.58 -42.88
C PHE A 191 -45.39 -0.52 -42.22
N ALA A 192 -44.14 -0.23 -41.87
CA ALA A 192 -43.25 -1.20 -41.25
C ALA A 192 -43.81 -1.76 -39.92
N GLU A 193 -44.45 -0.91 -39.11
CA GLU A 193 -45.05 -1.31 -37.83
C GLU A 193 -46.19 -2.32 -37.98
N VAL A 194 -47.03 -2.19 -39.02
CA VAL A 194 -48.21 -3.05 -39.22
C VAL A 194 -47.97 -4.19 -40.19
N ARG A 195 -46.91 -4.12 -41.02
CA ARG A 195 -46.67 -5.03 -42.15
C ARG A 195 -46.73 -6.50 -41.77
N ALA A 196 -45.97 -6.92 -40.76
CA ALA A 196 -45.91 -8.32 -40.35
C ALA A 196 -47.30 -8.85 -39.92
N LYS A 197 -48.09 -8.01 -39.25
CA LYS A 197 -49.42 -8.37 -38.78
C LYS A 197 -50.45 -8.41 -39.93
N ILE A 198 -50.31 -7.52 -40.92
CA ILE A 198 -51.09 -7.56 -42.16
C ILE A 198 -50.77 -8.82 -42.97
N GLU A 199 -49.49 -9.19 -43.09
CA GLU A 199 -49.05 -10.41 -43.76
C GLU A 199 -49.56 -11.68 -43.04
N ASP A 200 -49.52 -11.72 -41.69
CA ASP A 200 -50.15 -12.79 -40.89
C ASP A 200 -51.66 -12.90 -41.15
N TYR A 201 -52.38 -11.78 -41.18
CA TYR A 201 -53.81 -11.77 -41.50
C TYR A 201 -54.09 -12.38 -42.88
N PHE A 202 -53.36 -11.96 -43.92
CA PHE A 202 -53.56 -12.51 -45.26
C PHE A 202 -53.13 -13.98 -45.37
N ALA A 203 -52.10 -14.42 -44.63
CA ALA A 203 -51.75 -15.83 -44.54
C ALA A 203 -52.91 -16.67 -43.95
N ARG A 204 -53.54 -16.18 -42.87
CA ARG A 204 -54.73 -16.82 -42.29
C ARG A 204 -55.92 -16.84 -43.25
N CYS A 205 -56.16 -15.77 -44.00
CA CYS A 205 -57.20 -15.71 -45.02
C CYS A 205 -56.97 -16.74 -46.14
N LYS A 206 -55.73 -16.90 -46.61
CA LYS A 206 -55.37 -17.92 -47.62
C LYS A 206 -55.59 -19.34 -47.09
N ILE A 207 -55.24 -19.62 -45.84
CA ILE A 207 -55.49 -20.92 -45.22
C ILE A 207 -57.01 -21.18 -45.09
N ALA A 208 -57.79 -20.17 -44.70
CA ALA A 208 -59.24 -20.28 -44.60
C ALA A 208 -59.93 -20.47 -45.96
N ALA A 209 -59.38 -19.90 -47.04
CA ALA A 209 -59.84 -20.14 -48.40
C ALA A 209 -59.50 -21.56 -48.90
N PHE A 210 -58.40 -22.15 -48.42
CA PHE A 210 -57.99 -23.52 -48.74
C PHE A 210 -58.82 -24.57 -47.99
N ASP A 211 -59.02 -24.40 -46.68
CA ASP A 211 -59.88 -25.25 -45.86
C ASP A 211 -60.80 -24.38 -44.96
N PRO A 212 -62.13 -24.39 -45.18
CA PRO A 212 -63.08 -23.64 -44.36
C PRO A 212 -63.02 -23.99 -42.87
N ARG A 213 -62.62 -25.21 -42.50
CA ARG A 213 -62.47 -25.63 -41.09
C ARG A 213 -61.32 -24.90 -40.40
N ALA A 214 -60.28 -24.53 -41.15
CA ALA A 214 -59.14 -23.79 -40.63
C ALA A 214 -59.49 -22.32 -40.32
N GLY A 215 -60.46 -21.73 -41.03
CA GLY A 215 -60.92 -20.35 -40.78
C GLY A 215 -61.44 -20.16 -39.36
N ALA A 216 -62.29 -21.07 -38.88
CA ALA A 216 -62.81 -21.02 -37.50
C ALA A 216 -61.69 -21.25 -36.45
N ALA A 217 -60.75 -22.17 -36.73
CA ALA A 217 -59.65 -22.45 -35.82
C ALA A 217 -58.64 -21.29 -35.70
N LEU A 218 -58.44 -20.52 -36.77
CA LEU A 218 -57.47 -19.42 -36.85
C LEU A 218 -58.03 -18.06 -36.43
N ALA A 219 -59.35 -17.91 -36.31
CA ALA A 219 -60.04 -16.68 -35.90
C ALA A 219 -59.90 -16.35 -34.41
N GLY A 220 -59.35 -17.29 -33.62
CA GLY A 220 -59.34 -17.25 -32.15
C GLY A 220 -60.31 -18.29 -31.62
N GLN A 221 -59.79 -19.33 -30.98
CA GLN A 221 -60.62 -20.40 -30.43
C GLN A 221 -61.33 -19.92 -29.16
N GLU A 222 -62.51 -20.48 -28.86
CA GLU A 222 -63.28 -20.17 -27.65
C GLU A 222 -62.44 -20.12 -26.36
N PRO A 223 -61.49 -21.05 -26.10
CA PRO A 223 -60.66 -20.98 -24.88
C PRO A 223 -59.79 -19.71 -24.80
N ALA A 224 -59.32 -19.17 -25.93
CA ALA A 224 -58.52 -17.96 -25.96
C ALA A 224 -59.36 -16.71 -25.67
N LEU A 225 -60.62 -16.70 -26.10
CA LEU A 225 -61.56 -15.61 -25.80
C LEU A 225 -62.09 -15.70 -24.36
N VAL A 226 -62.34 -16.91 -23.86
CA VAL A 226 -62.72 -17.13 -22.45
C VAL A 226 -61.61 -16.70 -21.50
N ALA A 227 -60.33 -16.96 -21.86
CA ALA A 227 -59.18 -16.50 -21.07
C ALA A 227 -59.07 -14.96 -20.96
N LEU A 228 -59.68 -14.22 -21.89
CA LEU A 228 -59.74 -12.76 -21.86
C LEU A 228 -60.92 -12.23 -21.04
N ALA A 229 -61.97 -13.04 -20.81
CA ALA A 229 -63.21 -12.61 -20.17
C ALA A 229 -63.06 -12.27 -18.67
N ASP A 230 -62.15 -12.95 -17.97
CA ASP A 230 -61.89 -12.73 -16.54
C ASP A 230 -60.88 -11.60 -16.27
N ARG A 231 -60.46 -10.86 -17.31
CA ARG A 231 -59.42 -9.84 -17.23
C ARG A 231 -59.95 -8.45 -17.60
N MET A 232 -59.37 -7.42 -16.99
CA MET A 232 -59.56 -6.04 -17.44
C MET A 232 -58.71 -5.81 -18.69
N LEU A 233 -59.38 -5.65 -19.84
CA LEU A 233 -58.72 -5.47 -21.14
C LEU A 233 -58.43 -3.99 -21.41
N SER A 234 -57.37 -3.75 -22.17
CA SER A 234 -57.01 -2.44 -22.72
C SER A 234 -56.56 -2.57 -24.17
N ASP A 235 -56.58 -1.46 -24.91
CA ASP A 235 -56.10 -1.39 -26.30
C ASP A 235 -54.58 -1.62 -26.43
N SER A 236 -53.86 -1.89 -25.34
CA SER A 236 -52.44 -2.25 -25.33
C SER A 236 -52.18 -3.67 -24.81
N ASP A 237 -53.23 -4.49 -24.65
CA ASP A 237 -53.08 -5.86 -24.16
C ASP A 237 -52.39 -6.77 -25.20
N GLU A 238 -51.30 -7.43 -24.79
CA GLU A 238 -50.49 -8.30 -25.64
C GLU A 238 -51.27 -9.53 -26.13
N GLN A 239 -52.17 -10.09 -25.30
CA GLN A 239 -53.00 -11.23 -25.70
C GLN A 239 -54.06 -10.82 -26.72
N LEU A 240 -54.57 -9.59 -26.61
CA LEU A 240 -55.45 -9.00 -27.62
C LEU A 240 -54.67 -8.77 -28.93
N ALA A 241 -53.40 -8.32 -28.87
CA ALA A 241 -52.55 -8.14 -30.03
C ALA A 241 -52.21 -9.44 -30.78
N GLN A 242 -52.28 -10.60 -30.12
CA GLN A 242 -52.08 -11.92 -30.74
C GLN A 242 -53.25 -12.36 -31.63
N LEU A 243 -54.48 -11.88 -31.37
CA LEU A 243 -55.65 -12.17 -32.20
C LEU A 243 -55.50 -11.59 -33.62
N PRO A 244 -56.21 -12.13 -34.64
CA PRO A 244 -56.19 -11.59 -36.00
C PRO A 244 -56.56 -10.10 -36.06
N LEU A 245 -56.14 -9.39 -37.11
CA LEU A 245 -56.42 -7.94 -37.27
C LEU A 245 -57.90 -7.62 -37.45
N ALA A 246 -58.62 -8.50 -38.13
CA ALA A 246 -60.04 -8.41 -38.41
C ALA A 246 -60.60 -9.85 -38.47
N ALA A 247 -61.92 -9.97 -38.63
CA ALA A 247 -62.53 -11.24 -38.96
C ALA A 247 -61.87 -11.84 -40.22
N ILE A 248 -61.58 -13.13 -40.19
CA ILE A 248 -60.93 -13.82 -41.32
C ILE A 248 -61.91 -13.88 -42.48
N ASP A 249 -61.56 -13.22 -43.58
CA ASP A 249 -62.33 -13.21 -44.82
C ASP A 249 -61.61 -14.08 -45.87
N PRO A 250 -62.20 -15.19 -46.34
CA PRO A 250 -61.63 -16.01 -47.41
C PRO A 250 -61.37 -15.24 -48.72
N ALA A 251 -62.06 -14.11 -48.95
CA ALA A 251 -61.79 -13.21 -50.07
C ALA A 251 -60.52 -12.35 -49.89
N ALA A 252 -59.82 -12.50 -48.75
CA ALA A 252 -58.57 -11.81 -48.43
C ALA A 252 -58.70 -10.28 -48.54
N ARG A 253 -59.66 -9.70 -47.83
CA ARG A 253 -59.87 -8.25 -47.75
C ARG A 253 -59.72 -7.75 -46.31
N LEU A 254 -58.69 -6.95 -46.04
CA LEU A 254 -58.49 -6.31 -44.74
C LEU A 254 -59.29 -4.99 -44.68
N PRO A 255 -60.28 -4.83 -43.79
CA PRO A 255 -60.95 -3.55 -43.59
C PRO A 255 -59.99 -2.49 -43.02
N LEU A 256 -60.12 -1.24 -43.46
CA LEU A 256 -59.32 -0.12 -42.94
C LEU A 256 -60.04 0.71 -41.87
N SER A 257 -61.33 0.45 -41.66
CA SER A 257 -62.16 1.07 -40.64
C SER A 257 -63.22 0.08 -40.11
N GLY A 258 -63.79 0.36 -38.93
CA GLY A 258 -64.83 -0.47 -38.33
C GLY A 258 -64.29 -1.56 -37.40
N ALA A 259 -64.70 -2.81 -37.60
CA ALA A 259 -64.41 -3.94 -36.71
C ALA A 259 -62.98 -4.47 -36.85
N LEU A 260 -62.02 -3.67 -36.36
CA LEU A 260 -60.61 -4.04 -36.21
C LEU A 260 -60.31 -4.52 -34.80
N ASN A 261 -59.24 -5.31 -34.68
CA ASN A 261 -58.67 -5.66 -33.39
C ASN A 261 -58.28 -4.39 -32.61
N PRO A 262 -58.83 -4.16 -31.40
CA PRO A 262 -58.58 -2.93 -30.66
C PRO A 262 -57.09 -2.67 -30.38
N ALA A 263 -56.28 -3.72 -30.22
CA ALA A 263 -54.83 -3.59 -29.99
C ALA A 263 -54.05 -3.04 -31.20
N TRP A 264 -54.65 -3.11 -32.40
CA TRP A 264 -54.03 -2.70 -33.66
C TRP A 264 -54.79 -1.56 -34.36
N ALA A 265 -56.04 -1.28 -33.98
CA ALA A 265 -56.91 -0.33 -34.65
C ALA A 265 -56.25 1.05 -34.81
N ALA A 266 -55.65 1.60 -33.75
CA ALA A 266 -54.96 2.88 -33.81
C ALA A 266 -53.78 2.89 -34.80
N ARG A 267 -52.96 1.83 -34.81
CA ARG A 267 -51.80 1.69 -35.72
C ARG A 267 -52.25 1.52 -37.17
N ILE A 268 -53.30 0.72 -37.41
CA ILE A 268 -53.88 0.52 -38.75
C ILE A 268 -54.51 1.81 -39.26
N HIS A 269 -55.22 2.57 -38.43
CA HIS A 269 -55.78 3.87 -38.80
C HIS A 269 -54.68 4.88 -39.12
N ALA A 270 -53.62 4.95 -38.31
CA ALA A 270 -52.48 5.83 -38.55
C ALA A 270 -51.80 5.49 -39.88
N PHE A 271 -51.48 4.21 -40.11
CA PHE A 271 -50.96 3.72 -41.39
C PHE A 271 -51.89 4.01 -42.57
N ALA A 272 -53.20 3.75 -42.41
CA ALA A 272 -54.18 4.01 -43.45
C ALA A 272 -54.22 5.49 -43.82
N ALA A 273 -54.17 6.40 -42.85
CA ALA A 273 -54.19 7.84 -43.09
C ALA A 273 -52.95 8.34 -43.87
N VAL A 274 -51.75 7.87 -43.52
CA VAL A 274 -50.49 8.41 -44.08
C VAL A 274 -50.00 7.69 -45.33
N ALA A 275 -50.35 6.41 -45.54
CA ALA A 275 -49.79 5.60 -46.63
C ALA A 275 -50.81 5.20 -47.69
N VAL A 276 -52.08 4.97 -47.34
CA VAL A 276 -53.06 4.38 -48.28
C VAL A 276 -53.58 5.38 -49.32
N PRO A 277 -54.25 6.50 -48.97
CA PRO A 277 -54.70 7.48 -49.96
C PRO A 277 -53.57 8.05 -50.83
N PRO A 278 -52.39 8.43 -50.28
CA PRO A 278 -51.33 9.03 -51.09
C PRO A 278 -50.67 8.09 -52.11
N ILE A 279 -50.62 6.77 -51.84
CA ILE A 279 -49.91 5.80 -52.69
C ILE A 279 -50.86 4.97 -53.56
N LEU A 280 -52.03 4.59 -53.02
CA LEU A 280 -52.98 3.68 -53.66
C LEU A 280 -54.33 4.31 -54.03
N GLY A 281 -54.57 5.56 -53.63
CA GLY A 281 -55.90 6.20 -53.68
C GLY A 281 -56.80 5.79 -52.52
N ALA A 282 -57.94 6.46 -52.38
CA ALA A 282 -58.92 6.18 -51.32
C ALA A 282 -59.47 4.75 -51.45
N ARG A 283 -59.41 3.97 -50.37
CA ARG A 283 -59.88 2.58 -50.30
C ARG A 283 -60.49 2.28 -48.94
N ASP A 284 -61.52 1.44 -48.94
CA ASP A 284 -62.16 0.97 -47.70
C ASP A 284 -61.55 -0.32 -47.14
N GLY A 285 -60.72 -0.99 -47.95
CA GLY A 285 -60.00 -2.20 -47.55
C GLY A 285 -58.81 -2.50 -48.45
N LEU A 286 -57.86 -3.29 -47.94
CA LEU A 286 -56.65 -3.70 -48.64
C LEU A 286 -56.74 -5.16 -49.10
N THR A 287 -56.16 -5.42 -50.27
CA THR A 287 -55.93 -6.77 -50.80
C THR A 287 -54.42 -7.11 -50.72
N PRO A 288 -54.03 -8.38 -50.89
CA PRO A 288 -52.61 -8.76 -50.93
C PRO A 288 -51.81 -8.00 -52.00
N ALA A 289 -52.39 -7.73 -53.16
CA ALA A 289 -51.75 -6.97 -54.25
C ALA A 289 -51.49 -5.50 -53.87
N ASP A 290 -52.35 -4.93 -53.02
CA ASP A 290 -52.20 -3.55 -52.55
C ASP A 290 -51.05 -3.42 -51.56
N VAL A 291 -50.91 -4.40 -50.68
CA VAL A 291 -49.78 -4.48 -49.74
C VAL A 291 -48.46 -4.66 -50.49
N GLU A 292 -48.44 -5.50 -51.53
CA GLU A 292 -47.27 -5.67 -52.39
C GLU A 292 -46.91 -4.39 -53.14
N THR A 293 -47.92 -3.65 -53.62
CA THR A 293 -47.73 -2.34 -54.26
C THR A 293 -47.14 -1.32 -53.28
N LEU A 294 -47.67 -1.22 -52.06
CA LEU A 294 -47.13 -0.37 -51.00
C LEU A 294 -45.69 -0.75 -50.64
N ALA A 295 -45.43 -2.05 -50.47
CA ALA A 295 -44.10 -2.56 -50.16
C ALA A 295 -43.08 -2.23 -51.26
N THR A 296 -43.49 -2.33 -52.53
CA THR A 296 -42.65 -2.01 -53.69
C THR A 296 -42.38 -0.52 -53.80
N ARG A 297 -43.41 0.32 -53.61
CA ARG A 297 -43.31 1.78 -53.70
C ARG A 297 -42.48 2.39 -52.56
N LEU A 298 -42.53 1.79 -51.37
CA LEU A 298 -41.75 2.22 -50.19
C LEU A 298 -40.37 1.54 -50.11
N ALA A 299 -40.07 0.55 -50.96
CA ALA A 299 -38.79 -0.17 -50.94
C ALA A 299 -37.56 0.72 -51.16
N PRO A 300 -37.55 1.69 -52.10
CA PRO A 300 -36.39 2.57 -52.29
C PRO A 300 -36.06 3.39 -51.03
N TYR A 301 -37.07 3.99 -50.39
CA TYR A 301 -36.88 4.73 -49.14
C TYR A 301 -36.33 3.82 -48.03
N ARG A 302 -36.90 2.61 -47.87
CA ARG A 302 -36.44 1.68 -46.84
C ARG A 302 -34.99 1.25 -47.07
N ALA A 303 -34.62 0.90 -48.30
CA ALA A 303 -33.26 0.51 -48.65
C ALA A 303 -32.26 1.66 -48.41
N TRP A 304 -32.63 2.90 -48.74
CA TRP A 304 -31.83 4.08 -48.43
C TRP A 304 -31.70 4.30 -46.91
N PHE A 305 -32.81 4.21 -46.16
CA PHE A 305 -32.80 4.40 -44.71
C PHE A 305 -31.98 3.31 -43.99
N GLU A 306 -32.08 2.06 -44.41
CA GLU A 306 -31.27 0.94 -43.88
C GLU A 306 -29.79 1.07 -44.22
N ALA A 307 -29.43 1.74 -45.31
CA ALA A 307 -28.05 2.05 -45.69
C ALA A 307 -27.44 3.25 -44.94
N ARG A 308 -28.17 3.85 -43.99
CA ARG A 308 -27.69 4.99 -43.18
C ARG A 308 -26.44 4.57 -42.38
N PRO A 309 -25.30 5.28 -42.52
CA PRO A 309 -24.11 5.01 -41.72
C PRO A 309 -24.39 5.18 -40.23
N ALA A 310 -23.94 4.22 -39.42
CA ALA A 310 -24.01 4.29 -37.96
C ALA A 310 -22.81 5.10 -37.41
N THR A 311 -22.79 6.40 -37.65
CA THR A 311 -21.76 7.34 -37.18
C THR A 311 -22.37 8.33 -36.21
N LYS A 312 -21.55 8.89 -35.29
CA LYS A 312 -22.02 9.94 -34.36
C LYS A 312 -22.18 11.31 -35.03
N VAL A 313 -21.65 11.44 -36.25
CA VAL A 313 -21.83 12.62 -37.11
C VAL A 313 -23.30 12.84 -37.45
N ASP A 314 -24.15 11.81 -37.36
CA ASP A 314 -25.59 11.89 -37.60
C ASP A 314 -26.38 12.74 -36.59
N THR A 315 -25.72 13.18 -35.51
CA THR A 315 -26.26 14.14 -34.53
C THR A 315 -26.14 15.59 -35.00
N LEU A 316 -25.27 15.86 -35.97
CA LEU A 316 -25.11 17.17 -36.58
C LEU A 316 -26.23 17.41 -37.61
N ALA A 317 -26.51 18.68 -37.90
CA ALA A 317 -27.52 19.04 -38.88
C ALA A 317 -27.05 18.74 -40.31
N ASP A 318 -27.93 18.23 -41.17
CA ASP A 318 -27.60 17.80 -42.55
C ASP A 318 -26.92 18.90 -43.38
N ASP A 319 -27.35 20.16 -43.23
CA ASP A 319 -26.76 21.33 -43.89
C ASP A 319 -25.32 21.58 -43.46
N TRP A 320 -25.04 21.38 -42.16
CA TRP A 320 -23.69 21.48 -41.62
C TRP A 320 -22.80 20.33 -42.07
N ILE A 321 -23.31 19.10 -42.11
CA ILE A 321 -22.55 17.93 -42.60
C ILE A 321 -22.15 18.14 -44.07
N LEU A 322 -23.05 18.67 -44.90
CA LEU A 322 -22.74 19.02 -46.29
C LEU A 322 -21.65 20.10 -46.38
N ARG A 323 -21.69 21.12 -45.51
CA ARG A 323 -20.63 22.15 -45.43
C ARG A 323 -19.29 21.56 -44.97
N LEU A 324 -19.30 20.62 -44.03
CA LEU A 324 -18.09 19.90 -43.58
C LEU A 324 -17.47 19.03 -44.69
N GLY A 325 -18.28 18.55 -45.63
CA GLY A 325 -17.82 17.80 -46.80
C GLY A 325 -17.09 18.64 -47.85
N GLU A 326 -17.11 19.99 -47.74
CA GLU A 326 -16.38 20.86 -48.65
C GLU A 326 -14.87 20.88 -48.35
N PRO A 327 -13.99 20.99 -49.38
CA PRO A 327 -12.55 20.85 -49.20
C PRO A 327 -11.89 22.01 -48.42
N ASP A 328 -12.56 23.16 -48.30
CA ASP A 328 -12.01 24.36 -47.64
C ASP A 328 -11.73 24.13 -46.15
N LEU A 329 -12.74 23.69 -45.39
CA LEU A 329 -12.60 23.48 -43.94
C LEU A 329 -11.59 22.38 -43.61
N ARG A 330 -11.58 21.30 -44.40
CA ARG A 330 -10.60 20.21 -44.27
C ARG A 330 -9.18 20.71 -44.46
N LYS A 331 -8.94 21.55 -45.48
CA LYS A 331 -7.62 22.12 -45.75
C LYS A 331 -7.18 23.06 -44.63
N ARG A 332 -8.07 23.94 -44.17
CA ARG A 332 -7.79 24.92 -43.11
C ARG A 332 -7.50 24.25 -41.76
N LEU A 333 -8.21 23.16 -41.43
CA LEU A 333 -7.92 22.38 -40.23
C LEU A 333 -6.56 21.68 -40.32
N ALA A 334 -6.24 21.07 -41.47
CA ALA A 334 -4.95 20.44 -41.69
C ALA A 334 -3.79 21.45 -41.64
N GLU A 335 -3.97 22.66 -42.17
CA GLU A 335 -3.00 23.75 -42.08
C GLU A 335 -2.78 24.20 -40.62
N LEU A 336 -3.85 24.29 -39.82
CA LEU A 336 -3.74 24.61 -38.40
C LEU A 336 -2.96 23.54 -37.63
N ILE A 337 -3.30 22.26 -37.82
CA ILE A 337 -2.60 21.12 -37.20
C ILE A 337 -1.11 21.09 -37.65
N ALA A 338 -0.83 21.37 -38.92
CA ALA A 338 0.53 21.43 -39.42
C ALA A 338 1.33 22.61 -38.85
N SER A 339 0.70 23.77 -38.67
CA SER A 339 1.32 24.95 -38.04
C SER A 339 1.66 24.71 -36.57
N GLU A 340 0.81 23.92 -35.88
CA GLU A 340 1.05 23.41 -34.54
C GLU A 340 2.31 22.53 -34.54
N ALA A 341 2.28 21.45 -35.34
CA ALA A 341 3.36 20.46 -35.39
C ALA A 341 4.72 21.06 -35.80
N ALA A 342 4.72 22.16 -36.57
CA ALA A 342 5.94 22.87 -36.93
C ALA A 342 6.69 23.46 -35.73
N LEU A 343 6.01 23.72 -34.61
CA LEU A 343 6.63 24.21 -33.38
C LEU A 343 7.26 23.09 -32.54
N ALA A 344 7.01 21.82 -32.85
CA ALA A 344 7.46 20.68 -32.04
C ALA A 344 8.97 20.67 -31.79
N ASP A 345 9.77 21.03 -32.79
CA ASP A 345 11.24 21.09 -32.67
C ASP A 345 11.67 22.15 -31.65
N GLU A 346 11.01 23.30 -31.61
CA GLU A 346 11.32 24.38 -30.66
C GLU A 346 11.01 23.94 -29.22
N TYR A 347 9.85 23.30 -29.00
CA TYR A 347 9.46 22.77 -27.70
C TYR A 347 10.33 21.59 -27.24
N ALA A 348 10.80 20.75 -28.17
CA ALA A 348 11.76 19.71 -27.86
C ALA A 348 13.07 20.29 -27.33
N GLN A 349 13.54 21.44 -27.86
CA GLN A 349 14.72 22.12 -27.34
C GLN A 349 14.47 22.72 -25.95
N ILE A 350 13.31 23.34 -25.70
CA ILE A 350 12.96 23.85 -24.37
C ILE A 350 12.95 22.72 -23.34
N THR A 351 12.36 21.57 -23.69
CA THR A 351 12.36 20.37 -22.84
C THR A 351 13.77 19.85 -22.61
N ALA A 352 14.63 19.87 -23.63
CA ALA A 352 16.03 19.48 -23.51
C ALA A 352 16.82 20.42 -22.57
N VAL A 353 16.54 21.73 -22.58
CA VAL A 353 17.10 22.68 -21.61
C VAL A 353 16.62 22.35 -20.19
N GLY A 354 15.31 22.10 -20.01
CA GLY A 354 14.74 21.65 -18.74
C GLY A 354 15.41 20.40 -18.19
N LYS A 355 15.68 19.42 -19.06
CA LYS A 355 16.43 18.20 -18.74
C LYS A 355 17.89 18.49 -18.39
N ALA A 356 18.56 19.37 -19.12
CA ALA A 356 19.97 19.72 -18.86
C ALA A 356 20.15 20.34 -17.47
N VAL A 357 19.27 21.27 -17.08
CA VAL A 357 19.39 21.92 -15.77
C VAL A 357 19.09 20.96 -14.62
N ARG A 358 18.06 20.12 -14.76
CA ARG A 358 17.74 19.06 -13.79
C ARG A 358 18.86 18.02 -13.68
N MET A 359 19.48 17.67 -14.79
CA MET A 359 20.68 16.80 -14.80
C MET A 359 21.83 17.41 -14.02
N GLN A 360 22.13 18.70 -14.19
CA GLN A 360 23.19 19.37 -13.43
C GLN A 360 22.90 19.40 -11.93
N ARG A 361 21.64 19.58 -11.53
CA ARG A 361 21.23 19.63 -10.12
C ARG A 361 21.29 18.25 -9.47
N ASP A 362 20.62 17.25 -10.05
CA ASP A 362 20.31 16.01 -9.33
C ASP A 362 21.10 14.80 -9.80
N PHE A 363 21.62 14.77 -11.03
CA PHE A 363 22.22 13.54 -11.58
C PHE A 363 23.44 13.07 -10.79
N GLY A 364 24.29 13.99 -10.33
CA GLY A 364 25.39 13.67 -9.42
C GLY A 364 24.91 12.98 -8.13
N ARG A 365 23.83 13.48 -7.53
CA ARG A 365 23.21 12.91 -6.34
C ARG A 365 22.62 11.53 -6.62
N ILE A 366 21.95 11.35 -7.75
CA ILE A 366 21.43 10.05 -8.20
C ILE A 366 22.57 9.03 -8.32
N LEU A 367 23.66 9.37 -9.01
CA LEU A 367 24.79 8.46 -9.18
C LEU A 367 25.44 8.08 -7.84
N ARG A 368 25.64 9.05 -6.94
CA ARG A 368 26.17 8.79 -5.59
C ARG A 368 25.24 7.92 -4.75
N ASN A 369 23.93 8.00 -4.95
CA ASN A 369 22.93 7.20 -4.26
C ASN A 369 22.44 5.97 -5.02
N PHE A 370 23.03 5.63 -6.17
CA PHE A 370 22.65 4.45 -6.96
C PHE A 370 23.85 3.51 -7.17
N VAL A 371 25.00 4.07 -7.54
CA VAL A 371 26.20 3.30 -7.88
C VAL A 371 26.95 2.82 -6.63
N ASN A 372 27.17 3.70 -5.64
CA ASN A 372 28.05 3.40 -4.50
C ASN A 372 27.50 3.79 -3.10
N PHE A 373 26.34 4.44 -3.02
CA PHE A 373 25.78 5.01 -1.79
C PHE A 373 26.77 5.92 -1.03
N SER A 374 27.62 6.64 -1.77
CA SER A 374 28.66 7.49 -1.18
C SER A 374 28.09 8.58 -0.27
N ASP A 375 26.99 9.22 -0.64
CA ASP A 375 26.32 10.23 0.21
C ASP A 375 25.97 9.63 1.59
N PHE A 376 25.31 8.47 1.59
CA PHE A 376 24.94 7.76 2.82
C PHE A 376 26.15 7.44 3.70
N TYR A 377 27.24 6.92 3.14
CA TYR A 377 28.43 6.56 3.91
C TYR A 377 29.31 7.76 4.30
N ALA A 378 29.18 8.89 3.60
CA ALA A 378 29.92 10.12 3.86
C ALA A 378 29.29 10.99 4.98
N ARG A 379 28.31 10.46 5.73
CA ARG A 379 27.50 11.21 6.72
C ARG A 379 26.70 12.35 6.11
N GLN A 380 26.40 12.24 4.82
CA GLN A 380 25.35 13.02 4.20
C GLN A 380 24.09 12.18 4.18
N ASP A 381 22.94 12.83 4.00
CA ASP A 381 21.70 12.08 3.98
C ASP A 381 21.47 11.46 2.59
N GLY A 382 21.37 10.14 2.56
CA GLY A 382 21.10 9.38 1.35
C GLY A 382 19.71 9.68 0.75
N ALA A 383 19.56 9.40 -0.54
CA ALA A 383 18.32 9.67 -1.27
C ALA A 383 17.10 8.90 -0.72
N PHE A 384 17.31 7.78 -0.02
CA PHE A 384 16.23 7.02 0.62
C PHE A 384 15.85 7.55 2.02
N GLN A 385 16.58 8.51 2.58
CA GLN A 385 16.29 9.11 3.89
C GLN A 385 15.34 10.29 3.72
N ILE A 386 14.19 10.22 4.38
CA ILE A 386 13.08 11.19 4.22
C ILE A 386 12.96 12.20 5.36
N GLY A 387 13.77 12.09 6.41
CA GLY A 387 13.70 13.02 7.56
C GLY A 387 14.31 12.48 8.84
N THR A 388 14.02 13.15 9.95
CA THR A 388 14.52 12.83 11.30
C THR A 388 13.36 12.63 12.27
N LEU A 389 13.36 11.50 13.00
CA LEU A 389 12.38 11.20 14.05
C LEU A 389 12.97 11.53 15.43
N TYR A 390 12.28 12.36 16.19
CA TYR A 390 12.59 12.63 17.59
C TYR A 390 11.73 11.76 18.51
N LEU A 391 12.40 10.93 19.31
CA LEU A 391 11.74 10.00 20.22
C LEU A 391 12.63 9.73 21.44
N ASP A 392 12.06 9.78 22.64
CA ASP A 392 12.74 9.40 23.90
C ASP A 392 14.12 10.09 24.09
N ALA A 393 14.16 11.41 23.88
CA ALA A 393 15.35 12.25 23.93
C ALA A 393 16.45 11.89 22.91
N ARG A 394 16.07 11.31 21.76
CA ARG A 394 16.99 10.92 20.68
C ARG A 394 16.51 11.44 19.35
N ALA A 395 17.44 11.67 18.44
CA ALA A 395 17.17 11.94 17.03
C ALA A 395 17.58 10.73 16.19
N LEU A 396 16.65 10.15 15.44
CA LEU A 396 16.87 9.04 14.52
C LEU A 396 16.91 9.60 13.09
N HIS A 397 18.08 9.55 12.45
CA HIS A 397 18.28 10.11 11.10
C HIS A 397 18.04 9.08 9.99
N LEU A 398 18.06 7.78 10.32
CA LEU A 398 17.77 6.73 9.34
C LEU A 398 16.26 6.42 9.35
N CYS A 399 15.49 7.31 8.72
CA CYS A 399 14.06 7.15 8.48
C CYS A 399 13.80 6.93 6.99
N VAL A 400 13.13 5.82 6.65
CA VAL A 400 12.71 5.48 5.28
C VAL A 400 11.18 5.44 5.21
N PRO A 401 10.56 5.79 4.07
CA PRO A 401 9.12 5.64 3.90
C PRO A 401 8.76 4.15 3.91
N VAL A 402 7.52 3.83 4.26
CA VAL A 402 6.97 2.47 4.16
C VAL A 402 5.87 2.48 3.13
N VAL A 403 6.18 1.99 1.93
CA VAL A 403 5.19 1.87 0.84
C VAL A 403 4.29 0.64 1.04
N ASP A 404 4.86 -0.45 1.56
CA ASP A 404 4.17 -1.72 1.78
C ASP A 404 4.54 -2.31 3.15
N ALA A 405 3.64 -2.15 4.12
CA ALA A 405 3.84 -2.63 5.50
C ALA A 405 3.99 -4.16 5.58
N ALA A 406 3.38 -4.92 4.67
CA ALA A 406 3.44 -6.38 4.67
C ALA A 406 4.83 -6.87 4.21
N LYS A 407 5.36 -6.30 3.12
CA LYS A 407 6.73 -6.60 2.66
C LYS A 407 7.78 -6.20 3.69
N HIS A 408 7.62 -5.02 4.29
CA HIS A 408 8.46 -4.59 5.40
C HIS A 408 8.39 -5.56 6.57
N GLY A 409 7.20 -6.03 6.95
CA GLY A 409 7.02 -7.03 7.99
C GLY A 409 7.75 -8.36 7.72
N ALA A 410 7.79 -8.81 6.46
CA ALA A 410 8.46 -10.05 6.06
C ALA A 410 9.99 -9.91 5.98
N LEU A 411 10.49 -8.80 5.42
CA LEU A 411 11.93 -8.61 5.15
C LEU A 411 12.70 -7.99 6.31
N ALA A 412 12.03 -7.28 7.22
CA ALA A 412 12.70 -6.56 8.30
C ALA A 412 13.53 -7.45 9.23
N GLY A 413 13.12 -8.72 9.44
CA GLY A 413 13.88 -9.68 10.24
C GLY A 413 15.28 -9.97 9.68
N ALA A 414 15.47 -9.86 8.36
CA ALA A 414 16.75 -10.10 7.69
C ALA A 414 17.73 -8.91 7.78
N SER A 415 17.27 -7.75 8.25
CA SER A 415 18.11 -6.54 8.37
C SER A 415 19.04 -6.56 9.59
N ASP A 416 18.75 -7.38 10.61
CA ASP A 416 19.41 -7.40 11.93
C ASP A 416 19.44 -6.03 12.66
N ALA A 417 18.68 -5.04 12.17
CA ALA A 417 18.55 -3.71 12.77
C ALA A 417 17.33 -3.65 13.71
N CYS A 418 17.38 -2.78 14.72
CA CYS A 418 16.19 -2.45 15.52
C CYS A 418 15.39 -1.39 14.76
N LEU A 419 14.13 -1.71 14.45
CA LEU A 419 13.29 -0.88 13.58
C LEU A 419 12.02 -0.49 14.32
N LEU A 420 11.66 0.78 14.17
CA LEU A 420 10.45 1.39 14.71
C LEU A 420 9.57 1.79 13.53
N TYR A 421 8.44 1.11 13.38
CA TYR A 421 7.41 1.51 12.45
C TYR A 421 6.51 2.52 13.13
N CYS A 422 6.36 3.67 12.49
CA CYS A 422 5.58 4.78 13.01
C CYS A 422 4.56 5.22 11.95
N ASP A 423 3.34 5.45 12.39
CA ASP A 423 2.34 6.17 11.61
C ASP A 423 2.56 7.66 11.89
N ILE A 424 2.79 8.43 10.83
CA ILE A 424 2.94 9.88 10.89
C ILE A 424 1.69 10.55 10.37
N THR A 425 1.18 11.54 11.08
CA THR A 425 -0.07 12.24 10.74
C THR A 425 0.12 13.75 10.78
N ARG A 426 -0.41 14.44 9.77
CA ARG A 426 -0.40 15.91 9.70
C ARG A 426 -1.60 16.40 8.89
N GLN A 427 -2.42 17.29 9.49
CA GLN A 427 -3.57 17.91 8.82
C GLN A 427 -4.50 16.93 8.07
N GLY A 428 -4.68 15.71 8.60
CA GLY A 428 -5.51 14.67 7.99
C GLY A 428 -4.79 13.75 6.99
N GLU A 429 -3.54 14.05 6.59
CA GLU A 429 -2.69 13.13 5.85
C GLU A 429 -2.01 12.14 6.79
N THR A 430 -2.08 10.85 6.48
CA THR A 430 -1.41 9.78 7.23
C THR A 430 -0.40 9.07 6.33
N ARG A 431 0.84 8.90 6.80
CA ARG A 431 1.90 8.13 6.11
C ARG A 431 2.58 7.19 7.09
N GLN A 432 3.31 6.21 6.58
CA GLN A 432 4.08 5.28 7.41
C GLN A 432 5.56 5.41 7.15
N ILE A 433 6.34 5.36 8.23
CA ILE A 433 7.80 5.41 8.18
C ILE A 433 8.41 4.27 8.99
N ALA A 434 9.59 3.83 8.59
CA ALA A 434 10.43 2.93 9.35
C ALA A 434 11.71 3.67 9.78
N ALA A 435 11.88 3.84 11.08
CA ALA A 435 13.07 4.46 11.67
C ALA A 435 13.97 3.39 12.28
N ALA A 436 15.27 3.44 11.98
CA ALA A 436 16.25 2.51 12.55
C ALA A 436 16.85 3.08 13.83
N LEU A 437 16.67 2.35 14.94
CA LEU A 437 17.31 2.66 16.22
C LEU A 437 18.63 1.90 16.32
N THR A 438 19.74 2.62 16.16
CA THR A 438 21.08 2.03 16.05
C THR A 438 22.00 2.35 17.22
N ASN A 439 21.57 3.24 18.14
CA ASN A 439 22.28 3.58 19.38
C ASN A 439 21.34 3.83 20.57
N GLY A 440 21.87 3.75 21.80
CA GLY A 440 21.14 3.93 23.06
C GLY A 440 20.58 2.63 23.67
N ASP A 441 19.43 2.72 24.34
CA ASP A 441 18.68 1.60 24.95
C ASP A 441 17.28 1.41 24.31
N VAL A 442 16.56 0.35 24.69
CA VAL A 442 15.22 0.03 24.14
C VAL A 442 14.15 0.04 25.24
N ASP A 443 14.51 0.46 26.45
CA ASP A 443 13.66 0.23 27.64
C ASP A 443 12.34 1.02 27.56
N ASN A 444 12.39 2.19 26.92
CA ASN A 444 11.30 3.15 26.82
C ASN A 444 10.63 3.20 25.44
N VAL A 445 10.94 2.23 24.58
CA VAL A 445 10.46 2.19 23.19
C VAL A 445 9.44 1.06 23.03
N PHE A 446 8.16 1.42 23.09
CA PHE A 446 7.04 0.49 23.00
C PHE A 446 5.93 1.03 22.08
N VAL A 447 5.09 0.12 21.60
CA VAL A 447 3.94 0.44 20.72
C VAL A 447 2.99 1.40 21.45
N GLY A 448 2.52 2.43 20.75
CA GLY A 448 1.63 3.48 21.28
C GLY A 448 2.36 4.69 21.86
N ARG A 449 3.70 4.72 21.88
CA ARG A 449 4.45 5.92 22.25
C ARG A 449 4.46 6.93 21.11
N ASN A 450 4.28 8.21 21.46
CA ASN A 450 4.32 9.31 20.50
C ASN A 450 5.72 9.93 20.41
N GLY A 451 6.03 10.45 19.23
CA GLY A 451 7.22 11.22 18.90
C GLY A 451 6.87 12.30 17.85
N VAL A 452 7.88 13.03 17.40
CA VAL A 452 7.72 14.06 16.37
C VAL A 452 8.67 13.77 15.23
N PHE A 453 8.16 13.71 14.00
CA PHE A 453 8.95 13.51 12.80
C PHE A 453 9.07 14.83 12.04
N TYR A 454 10.30 15.19 11.65
CA TYR A 454 10.57 16.30 10.75
C TYR A 454 10.97 15.75 9.39
N ASP A 455 10.25 16.16 8.36
CA ASP A 455 10.64 15.83 6.99
C ASP A 455 11.80 16.70 6.49
N ARG A 456 12.23 16.46 5.25
CA ARG A 456 13.30 17.22 4.58
C ARG A 456 13.00 18.70 4.39
N GLU A 457 11.73 19.06 4.32
CA GLU A 457 11.27 20.44 4.16
C GLU A 457 11.14 21.14 5.53
N GLY A 458 11.49 20.46 6.62
CA GLY A 458 11.40 20.99 7.99
C GLY A 458 9.97 21.00 8.55
N ARG A 459 9.03 20.32 7.89
CA ARG A 459 7.64 20.21 8.33
C ARG A 459 7.52 19.15 9.43
N ASP A 460 6.76 19.49 10.45
CA ASP A 460 6.50 18.69 11.64
C ASP A 460 5.30 17.74 11.45
N TRP A 461 5.49 16.49 11.84
CA TRP A 461 4.48 15.43 11.78
C TRP A 461 4.38 14.75 13.15
N ASP A 462 3.17 14.48 13.59
CA ASP A 462 2.94 13.68 14.80
C ASP A 462 3.23 12.22 14.46
N ALA A 463 4.12 11.57 15.21
CA ALA A 463 4.50 10.18 14.98
C ALA A 463 4.00 9.29 16.12
N ALA A 464 3.34 8.18 15.80
CA ALA A 464 2.93 7.17 16.76
C ALA A 464 3.52 5.80 16.41
N ILE A 465 4.18 5.14 17.36
CA ILE A 465 4.81 3.83 17.13
C ILE A 465 3.73 2.75 17.01
N THR A 466 3.66 2.09 15.86
CA THR A 466 2.71 0.99 15.60
C THR A 466 3.33 -0.38 15.79
N LYS A 467 4.62 -0.54 15.46
CA LYS A 467 5.32 -1.82 15.58
C LYS A 467 6.80 -1.63 15.88
N VAL A 468 7.33 -2.45 16.78
CA VAL A 468 8.74 -2.44 17.17
C VAL A 468 9.36 -3.79 16.86
N ILE A 469 10.44 -3.79 16.07
CA ILE A 469 11.28 -4.98 15.84
C ILE A 469 12.53 -4.86 16.71
N ASN A 470 12.56 -5.69 17.75
CA ASN A 470 13.62 -5.68 18.74
C ASN A 470 14.82 -6.49 18.26
N ASN A 471 15.91 -5.80 17.94
CA ASN A 471 17.22 -6.39 17.66
C ASN A 471 18.29 -5.69 18.52
N PRO A 472 19.42 -6.36 18.80
CA PRO A 472 20.45 -5.81 19.69
C PRO A 472 21.08 -4.52 19.12
N ILE A 473 21.07 -3.47 19.93
CA ILE A 473 21.56 -2.13 19.55
C ILE A 473 23.04 -1.95 19.90
N SER A 474 23.47 -2.50 21.02
CA SER A 474 24.87 -2.50 21.46
C SER A 474 25.24 -3.78 22.21
N VAL A 475 26.53 -4.14 22.20
CA VAL A 475 27.04 -5.30 22.98
C VAL A 475 26.83 -5.07 24.49
N ARG A 476 26.97 -3.82 24.95
CA ARG A 476 26.74 -3.43 26.35
C ARG A 476 25.29 -3.63 26.78
N ALA A 477 24.33 -3.28 25.93
CA ALA A 477 22.92 -3.55 26.20
C ALA A 477 22.63 -5.07 26.23
N ALA A 478 23.26 -5.83 25.33
CA ALA A 478 23.09 -7.27 25.25
C ALA A 478 23.59 -8.03 26.50
N PHE A 479 24.64 -7.53 27.17
CA PHE A 479 25.15 -8.10 28.42
C PHE A 479 24.08 -8.17 29.52
N TRP A 480 23.28 -7.10 29.66
CA TRP A 480 22.23 -7.01 30.68
C TRP A 480 20.91 -7.67 30.26
N SER A 481 20.76 -8.04 28.97
CA SER A 481 19.51 -8.54 28.43
C SER A 481 18.99 -9.85 29.07
N PRO A 482 19.84 -10.85 29.42
CA PRO A 482 19.35 -12.07 30.08
C PRO A 482 18.83 -11.78 31.49
N TYR A 483 19.54 -10.91 32.23
CA TYR A 483 19.15 -10.51 33.58
C TYR A 483 17.83 -9.74 33.57
N LYS A 484 17.65 -8.77 32.65
CA LYS A 484 16.38 -8.05 32.49
C LYS A 484 15.22 -8.98 32.16
N LYS A 485 15.43 -9.97 31.28
CA LYS A 485 14.40 -10.99 30.98
C LYS A 485 14.06 -11.81 32.21
N LEU A 486 15.06 -12.24 32.99
CA LEU A 486 14.84 -12.98 34.24
C LEU A 486 14.04 -12.13 35.24
N PHE A 487 14.42 -10.88 35.46
CA PHE A 487 13.66 -9.96 36.32
C PHE A 487 12.22 -9.81 35.85
N LYS A 488 11.98 -9.57 34.56
CA LYS A 488 10.63 -9.48 34.01
C LYS A 488 9.84 -10.78 34.19
N THR A 489 10.45 -11.95 33.97
CA THR A 489 9.76 -13.22 34.20
C THR A 489 9.46 -13.46 35.68
N VAL A 490 10.32 -13.02 36.59
CA VAL A 490 10.08 -13.09 38.04
C VAL A 490 8.94 -12.14 38.41
N GLU A 491 8.96 -10.91 37.91
CA GLU A 491 7.90 -9.92 38.09
C GLU A 491 6.57 -10.44 37.54
N ASP A 492 6.53 -10.97 36.32
CA ASP A 492 5.34 -11.56 35.72
C ASP A 492 4.84 -12.78 36.53
N THR A 493 5.75 -13.58 37.09
CA THR A 493 5.38 -14.72 37.94
C THR A 493 4.86 -14.27 39.30
N VAL A 494 5.44 -13.20 39.87
CA VAL A 494 4.98 -12.59 41.12
C VAL A 494 3.64 -11.89 40.90
N ALA A 495 3.47 -11.14 39.82
CA ALA A 495 2.21 -10.51 39.42
C ALA A 495 1.13 -11.56 39.15
N LYS A 496 1.42 -12.63 38.41
CA LYS A 496 0.48 -13.76 38.24
C LYS A 496 0.15 -14.45 39.55
N ARG A 497 1.11 -14.58 40.47
CA ARG A 497 0.87 -15.13 41.82
C ARG A 497 0.08 -14.19 42.71
N ALA A 498 0.29 -12.87 42.60
CA ALA A 498 -0.46 -11.84 43.31
C ALA A 498 -1.90 -11.80 42.80
N GLN A 499 -2.11 -11.85 41.49
CA GLN A 499 -3.43 -11.97 40.86
C GLN A 499 -4.13 -13.30 41.21
N ALA A 500 -3.39 -14.42 41.24
CA ALA A 500 -3.94 -15.70 41.68
C ALA A 500 -4.22 -15.75 43.19
N ALA A 501 -3.44 -15.01 44.00
CA ALA A 501 -3.67 -14.86 45.44
C ALA A 501 -4.85 -13.92 45.71
N GLU A 502 -5.02 -12.83 44.95
CA GLU A 502 -6.20 -11.96 44.97
C GLU A 502 -7.47 -12.70 44.53
N ALA A 503 -7.38 -13.52 43.48
CA ALA A 503 -8.49 -14.39 43.06
C ALA A 503 -8.82 -15.46 44.11
N ARG A 504 -7.82 -15.97 44.84
CA ARG A 504 -8.04 -16.88 45.98
C ARG A 504 -8.60 -16.16 47.20
N SER A 505 -8.16 -14.94 47.52
CA SER A 505 -8.70 -14.15 48.63
C SER A 505 -10.11 -13.64 48.34
N ALA A 506 -10.44 -13.31 47.09
CA ALA A 506 -11.82 -13.08 46.66
C ALA A 506 -12.69 -14.34 46.80
N GLY A 507 -12.11 -15.53 46.57
CA GLY A 507 -12.74 -16.82 46.88
C GLY A 507 -12.92 -17.09 48.38
N VAL A 508 -12.00 -16.66 49.25
CA VAL A 508 -12.13 -16.83 50.71
C VAL A 508 -13.21 -15.92 51.31
N VAL A 509 -13.45 -14.73 50.74
CA VAL A 509 -14.60 -13.87 51.13
C VAL A 509 -15.93 -14.49 50.68
N GLY A 510 -15.95 -15.28 49.60
CA GLY A 510 -17.11 -16.06 49.18
C GLY A 510 -17.35 -17.37 49.97
N VAL A 511 -16.31 -17.94 50.59
CA VAL A 511 -16.39 -19.26 51.27
C VAL A 511 -16.76 -19.16 52.77
N VAL A 512 -16.75 -17.96 53.36
CA VAL A 512 -17.32 -17.73 54.71
C VAL A 512 -18.84 -17.50 54.66
N GLY A 513 -19.41 -17.18 53.49
CA GLY A 513 -20.86 -16.99 53.30
C GLY A 513 -21.65 -18.24 52.92
N ALA A 514 -21.01 -19.37 52.61
CA ALA A 514 -21.65 -20.53 51.99
C ALA A 514 -21.22 -21.89 52.57
N ASN A 515 -21.13 -22.01 53.91
CA ASN A 515 -20.89 -23.30 54.59
C ASN A 515 -21.76 -23.49 55.85
N ILE A 516 -23.03 -23.08 55.79
CA ILE A 516 -24.11 -23.65 56.62
C ILE A 516 -25.03 -24.39 55.65
N GLY A 517 -24.75 -25.66 55.39
CA GLY A 517 -25.60 -26.46 54.52
C GLY A 517 -24.94 -27.74 54.04
N ASN A 518 -25.22 -28.82 54.76
CA ASN A 518 -25.05 -30.24 54.40
C ASN A 518 -23.67 -30.88 54.52
N ALA A 519 -23.56 -31.56 55.67
CA ALA A 519 -22.83 -32.80 55.87
C ALA A 519 -23.25 -33.90 54.87
N GLY A 520 -22.29 -34.77 54.54
CA GLY A 520 -22.60 -36.14 54.11
C GLY A 520 -21.61 -36.77 53.13
N LYS A 521 -20.86 -37.76 53.66
CA LYS A 521 -20.33 -38.98 53.01
C LYS A 521 -18.95 -38.92 52.34
N ASP A 522 -17.93 -39.34 53.11
CA ASP A 522 -17.21 -40.62 53.00
C ASP A 522 -17.38 -41.40 51.67
N ALA A 523 -16.40 -42.06 51.06
CA ALA A 523 -14.98 -42.28 51.33
C ALA A 523 -14.38 -43.08 50.15
N LEU A 524 -13.07 -43.38 50.25
CA LEU A 524 -12.34 -44.55 49.72
C LEU A 524 -11.69 -44.49 48.33
N GLY A 525 -10.37 -44.75 48.32
CA GLY A 525 -9.80 -45.80 47.45
C GLY A 525 -8.84 -45.36 46.34
N GLU A 526 -7.54 -45.33 46.65
CA GLU A 526 -6.42 -45.60 45.73
C GLU A 526 -6.43 -47.08 45.23
N PRO A 527 -5.50 -47.55 44.36
CA PRO A 527 -5.21 -47.16 42.97
C PRO A 527 -5.09 -48.43 42.07
N ALA A 528 -4.81 -48.28 40.77
CA ALA A 528 -3.92 -49.16 39.95
C ALA A 528 -4.28 -49.11 38.46
N GLY A 529 -3.25 -49.20 37.60
CA GLY A 529 -3.39 -49.64 36.21
C GLY A 529 -2.57 -48.85 35.22
N ALA A 530 -1.36 -49.34 34.93
CA ALA A 530 -0.41 -48.78 33.99
C ALA A 530 -0.69 -49.15 32.52
N ALA A 531 0.00 -48.41 31.64
CA ALA A 531 0.51 -48.77 30.32
C ALA A 531 -0.40 -48.57 29.09
N GLY A 532 0.16 -47.95 28.04
CA GLY A 532 -0.34 -48.09 26.66
C GLY A 532 -0.06 -46.94 25.68
N ALA A 533 1.13 -46.96 25.08
CA ALA A 533 1.66 -46.23 23.94
C ALA A 533 0.74 -45.78 22.75
N ALA A 534 1.07 -44.59 22.22
CA ALA A 534 1.36 -44.18 20.82
C ALA A 534 0.31 -44.22 19.65
N ALA A 535 -0.10 -43.01 19.20
CA ALA A 535 -0.12 -42.38 17.83
C ALA A 535 -0.83 -43.05 16.62
N PRO A 536 -1.12 -42.39 15.44
CA PRO A 536 -1.19 -40.96 15.00
C PRO A 536 -2.40 -40.56 14.04
N ALA A 537 -2.43 -39.26 13.62
CA ALA A 537 -3.03 -38.60 12.40
C ALA A 537 -4.58 -38.58 12.20
N GLY A 538 -5.35 -37.54 11.80
CA GLY A 538 -5.31 -36.15 11.24
C GLY A 538 -6.58 -35.99 10.32
N PRO A 539 -7.02 -34.86 9.70
CA PRO A 539 -7.05 -33.40 9.99
C PRO A 539 -8.48 -32.71 9.88
N ALA A 540 -8.52 -31.37 10.10
CA ALA A 540 -9.49 -30.32 9.63
C ALA A 540 -10.57 -29.71 10.59
N ALA A 541 -10.72 -28.37 10.50
CA ALA A 541 -11.31 -27.33 11.38
C ALA A 541 -12.86 -27.10 11.19
N PRO A 542 -13.63 -26.15 11.83
CA PRO A 542 -13.27 -24.90 12.55
C PRO A 542 -14.07 -24.47 13.83
N ALA A 543 -13.55 -23.41 14.49
CA ALA A 543 -14.13 -22.36 15.38
C ALA A 543 -15.23 -22.66 16.46
N GLY A 544 -14.94 -22.29 17.72
CA GLY A 544 -15.96 -21.82 18.68
C GLY A 544 -15.78 -22.23 20.16
N ALA A 545 -15.55 -21.23 21.03
CA ALA A 545 -15.68 -21.20 22.50
C ALA A 545 -14.55 -21.82 23.38
N PRO A 546 -14.08 -21.10 24.43
CA PRO A 546 -13.09 -21.61 25.38
C PRO A 546 -13.77 -22.57 26.38
N ARG A 547 -13.31 -23.82 26.43
CA ARG A 547 -13.67 -24.76 27.50
C ARG A 547 -12.75 -24.55 28.72
N PRO A 548 -13.27 -24.65 29.95
CA PRO A 548 -12.46 -24.49 31.16
C PRO A 548 -11.42 -25.62 31.27
N MET A 549 -10.15 -25.25 31.29
CA MET A 549 -9.04 -26.17 31.60
C MET A 549 -9.23 -26.71 33.01
N ARG A 550 -9.62 -27.98 33.11
CA ARG A 550 -9.39 -28.77 34.33
C ARG A 550 -7.88 -28.95 34.42
N ILE A 551 -7.28 -28.32 35.42
CA ILE A 551 -5.86 -28.45 35.72
C ILE A 551 -5.62 -29.91 36.13
N ASP A 552 -4.92 -30.65 35.28
CA ASP A 552 -4.58 -32.04 35.54
C ASP A 552 -3.48 -32.11 36.60
N LEU A 553 -3.67 -32.96 37.62
CA LEU A 553 -2.76 -33.07 38.76
C LEU A 553 -1.35 -33.49 38.31
N GLY A 554 -1.25 -34.15 37.15
CA GLY A 554 0.00 -34.47 36.45
C GLY A 554 0.71 -33.28 35.79
N THR A 555 -0.02 -32.26 35.33
CA THR A 555 0.59 -31.02 34.77
C THR A 555 1.13 -30.14 35.89
N VAL A 556 0.51 -30.15 37.07
CA VAL A 556 1.00 -29.44 38.26
C VAL A 556 2.24 -30.14 38.85
N ALA A 557 2.28 -31.47 38.84
CA ALA A 557 3.46 -32.23 39.22
C ALA A 557 4.61 -32.06 38.21
N ALA A 558 4.34 -32.05 36.90
CA ALA A 558 5.35 -31.80 35.87
C ALA A 558 5.87 -30.35 35.88
N LEU A 559 5.01 -29.35 36.14
CA LEU A 559 5.46 -27.97 36.42
C LEU A 559 6.28 -27.90 37.72
N GLY A 560 5.87 -28.63 38.75
CA GLY A 560 6.57 -28.69 40.04
C GLY A 560 7.96 -29.32 39.94
N VAL A 561 8.12 -30.36 39.11
CA VAL A 561 9.41 -31.03 38.86
C VAL A 561 10.27 -30.22 37.89
N ALA A 562 9.70 -29.52 36.90
CA ALA A 562 10.46 -28.62 36.03
C ALA A 562 10.99 -27.37 36.78
N ILE A 563 10.18 -26.78 37.67
CA ILE A 563 10.58 -25.66 38.54
C ILE A 563 11.55 -26.14 39.63
N GLY A 564 11.32 -27.34 40.18
CA GLY A 564 12.22 -28.00 41.13
C GLY A 564 13.58 -28.33 40.51
N GLY A 565 13.62 -28.79 39.26
CA GLY A 565 14.83 -29.10 38.51
C GLY A 565 15.69 -27.86 38.20
N VAL A 566 15.06 -26.72 37.92
CA VAL A 566 15.78 -25.43 37.83
C VAL A 566 16.30 -25.01 39.21
N GLY A 567 15.50 -25.20 40.26
CA GLY A 567 15.91 -24.91 41.64
C GLY A 567 17.09 -25.76 42.13
N THR A 568 17.12 -27.06 41.81
CA THR A 568 18.23 -27.97 42.16
C THR A 568 19.46 -27.69 41.32
N LEU A 569 19.32 -27.36 40.03
CA LEU A 569 20.43 -26.94 39.18
C LEU A 569 21.06 -25.63 39.68
N VAL A 570 20.23 -24.62 39.99
CA VAL A 570 20.68 -23.34 40.54
C VAL A 570 21.30 -23.53 41.94
N GLY A 571 20.67 -24.36 42.78
CA GLY A 571 21.20 -24.72 44.10
C GLY A 571 22.55 -25.42 44.02
N ALA A 572 22.73 -26.37 43.09
CA ALA A 572 24.01 -27.04 42.85
C ALA A 572 25.07 -26.10 42.28
N LEU A 573 24.69 -25.18 41.38
CA LEU A 573 25.58 -24.14 40.86
C LEU A 573 26.05 -23.18 41.95
N LEU A 574 25.14 -22.75 42.83
CA LEU A 574 25.46 -21.89 43.97
C LEU A 574 26.31 -22.63 45.00
N ALA A 575 25.99 -23.87 45.32
CA ALA A 575 26.78 -24.70 46.23
C ALA A 575 28.22 -24.90 45.71
N ASN A 576 28.36 -25.22 44.41
CA ASN A 576 29.66 -25.31 43.76
C ASN A 576 30.39 -23.96 43.76
N LEU A 577 29.69 -22.85 43.48
CA LEU A 577 30.26 -21.50 43.48
C LEU A 577 30.79 -21.08 44.87
N PHE A 578 30.01 -21.30 45.93
CA PHE A 578 30.42 -21.03 47.30
C PHE A 578 31.51 -21.99 47.80
N GLY A 579 31.62 -23.18 47.19
CA GLY A 579 32.70 -24.15 47.44
C GLY A 579 34.09 -23.74 46.93
N LEU A 580 34.22 -22.71 46.07
CA LEU A 580 35.51 -22.25 45.53
C LEU A 580 36.39 -21.45 46.50
N GLY A 581 35.90 -21.07 47.68
CA GLY A 581 36.68 -20.34 48.69
C GLY A 581 37.31 -19.05 48.14
N LYS A 582 38.65 -18.99 48.09
CA LYS A 582 39.40 -17.80 47.59
C LYS A 582 39.22 -17.53 46.09
N TRP A 583 38.79 -18.52 45.30
CA TRP A 583 38.51 -18.38 43.86
C TRP A 583 37.06 -17.95 43.56
N LEU A 584 36.25 -17.68 44.59
CA LEU A 584 34.89 -17.18 44.47
C LEU A 584 34.75 -15.99 43.50
N PRO A 585 35.63 -14.96 43.50
CA PRO A 585 35.52 -13.86 42.55
C PRO A 585 35.63 -14.30 41.09
N VAL A 586 36.51 -15.27 40.80
CA VAL A 586 36.71 -15.83 39.45
C VAL A 586 35.51 -16.68 39.04
N GLY A 587 34.97 -17.50 39.95
CA GLY A 587 33.75 -18.27 39.73
C GLY A 587 32.53 -17.39 39.42
N VAL A 588 32.40 -16.26 40.13
CA VAL A 588 31.31 -15.28 39.88
C VAL A 588 31.46 -14.65 38.50
N ILE A 589 32.67 -14.23 38.11
CA ILE A 589 32.93 -13.69 36.76
C ILE A 589 32.65 -14.73 35.68
N ALA A 590 33.08 -15.98 35.88
CA ALA A 590 32.85 -17.07 34.93
C ALA A 590 31.35 -17.36 34.74
N LEU A 591 30.58 -17.41 35.84
CA LEU A 591 29.12 -17.57 35.78
C LEU A 591 28.45 -16.39 35.06
N LEU A 592 28.89 -15.16 35.36
CA LEU A 592 28.37 -13.96 34.73
C LEU A 592 28.60 -14.01 33.21
N LEU A 593 29.81 -14.34 32.78
CA LEU A 593 30.17 -14.52 31.37
C LEU A 593 29.47 -15.70 30.71
N MET A 594 29.17 -16.79 31.42
CA MET A 594 28.42 -17.92 30.88
C MET A 594 26.97 -17.53 30.56
N ILE A 595 26.36 -16.70 31.41
CA ILE A 595 25.00 -16.19 31.22
C ILE A 595 24.97 -15.10 30.13
N SER A 596 25.91 -14.15 30.16
CA SER A 596 25.90 -12.99 29.24
C SER A 596 26.61 -13.23 27.92
N GLY A 597 27.60 -14.11 27.88
CA GLY A 597 28.51 -14.36 26.76
C GLY A 597 27.81 -14.75 25.47
N PRO A 598 26.87 -15.72 25.46
CA PRO A 598 26.11 -16.06 24.26
C PRO A 598 25.33 -14.87 23.69
N SER A 599 24.72 -14.06 24.56
CA SER A 599 23.97 -12.86 24.13
C SER A 599 24.88 -11.77 23.57
N MET A 600 26.05 -11.57 24.16
CA MET A 600 27.07 -10.65 23.66
C MET A 600 27.63 -11.09 22.30
N LEU A 601 27.89 -12.40 22.12
CA LEU A 601 28.37 -12.96 20.86
C LEU A 601 27.33 -12.81 19.75
N LEU A 602 26.06 -13.14 20.04
CA LEU A 602 24.96 -12.94 19.10
C LEU A 602 24.78 -11.46 18.74
N ALA A 603 24.85 -10.56 19.73
CA ALA A 603 24.81 -9.13 19.48
C ALA A 603 25.99 -8.70 18.60
N TRP A 604 27.22 -9.09 18.92
CA TRP A 604 28.40 -8.78 18.11
C TRP A 604 28.27 -9.27 16.65
N LEU A 605 27.75 -10.48 16.44
CA LEU A 605 27.49 -11.04 15.12
C LEU A 605 26.39 -10.27 14.36
N LYS A 606 25.28 -9.93 15.02
CA LYS A 606 24.18 -9.16 14.42
C LYS A 606 24.61 -7.73 14.09
N LEU A 607 25.32 -7.06 14.99
CA LEU A 607 25.86 -5.71 14.82
C LEU A 607 26.78 -5.60 13.59
N ARG A 608 27.57 -6.64 13.30
CA ARG A 608 28.44 -6.69 12.11
C ARG A 608 27.71 -7.08 10.82
N ARG A 609 26.53 -7.68 10.93
CA ARG A 609 25.70 -8.15 9.81
C ARG A 609 24.54 -7.23 9.47
N ARG A 610 24.30 -6.16 10.26
CA ARG A 610 23.28 -5.14 9.98
C ARG A 610 23.35 -4.71 8.52
N ASN A 611 22.23 -4.89 7.82
CA ASN A 611 22.12 -4.62 6.40
C ASN A 611 20.85 -3.84 6.12
N LEU A 612 21.00 -2.71 5.44
CA LEU A 612 19.88 -1.86 5.02
C LEU A 612 19.17 -2.41 3.77
N GLY A 613 19.82 -3.31 3.02
CA GLY A 613 19.31 -3.89 1.77
C GLY A 613 17.86 -4.37 1.86
N PRO A 614 17.51 -5.30 2.77
CA PRO A 614 16.15 -5.84 2.88
C PRO A 614 15.06 -4.79 3.15
N ILE A 615 15.41 -3.68 3.79
CA ILE A 615 14.48 -2.58 4.10
C ILE A 615 14.23 -1.73 2.84
N LEU A 616 15.28 -1.45 2.07
CA LEU A 616 15.16 -0.72 0.80
C LEU A 616 14.49 -1.58 -0.28
N ASP A 617 14.78 -2.88 -0.30
CA ASP A 617 14.11 -3.84 -1.20
C ASP A 617 12.59 -3.86 -0.95
N ALA A 618 12.15 -3.75 0.31
CA ALA A 618 10.74 -3.61 0.66
C ALA A 618 10.11 -2.31 0.13
N ASN A 619 10.91 -1.27 -0.14
CA ASN A 619 10.51 0.00 -0.75
C ASN A 619 10.68 0.03 -2.27
N GLY A 620 10.94 -1.12 -2.91
CA GLY A 620 11.02 -1.21 -4.37
C GLY A 620 12.41 -0.88 -4.95
N TRP A 621 13.43 -0.72 -4.12
CA TRP A 621 14.81 -0.75 -4.59
C TRP A 621 15.20 -2.19 -4.97
N ALA A 622 16.22 -2.33 -5.82
CA ALA A 622 16.87 -3.61 -6.04
C ALA A 622 18.33 -3.50 -5.59
N ILE A 623 18.58 -3.78 -4.32
CA ILE A 623 19.90 -3.65 -3.72
C ILE A 623 20.75 -4.86 -4.08
N ASN A 624 21.86 -4.62 -4.76
CA ASN A 624 22.76 -5.68 -5.23
C ASN A 624 23.95 -5.90 -4.28
N THR A 625 24.38 -4.86 -3.55
CA THR A 625 25.47 -5.00 -2.56
C THR A 625 24.94 -5.00 -1.12
N ARG A 626 25.69 -5.59 -0.20
CA ARG A 626 25.33 -5.55 1.24
C ARG A 626 25.56 -4.13 1.77
N ALA A 627 24.49 -3.33 1.88
CA ALA A 627 24.51 -2.01 2.48
C ALA A 627 24.71 -2.09 4.00
N ARG A 628 25.95 -2.36 4.44
CA ARG A 628 26.27 -2.67 5.83
C ARG A 628 26.33 -1.43 6.70
N ILE A 629 25.70 -1.51 7.87
CA ILE A 629 25.77 -0.47 8.91
C ILE A 629 26.68 -0.97 10.03
N ASN A 630 27.92 -0.46 10.09
CA ASN A 630 28.82 -0.80 11.19
C ASN A 630 28.45 -0.05 12.49
N VAL A 631 29.09 -0.36 13.61
CA VAL A 631 28.74 0.21 14.93
C VAL A 631 29.02 1.72 14.99
N ALA A 632 30.14 2.20 14.45
CA ALA A 632 30.50 3.63 14.49
C ALA A 632 29.57 4.48 13.62
N PHE A 633 29.21 3.96 12.44
CA PHE A 633 28.27 4.57 11.53
C PHE A 633 26.84 4.53 12.08
N GLY A 634 26.42 3.40 12.65
CA GLY A 634 25.15 3.28 13.36
C GLY A 634 25.05 4.23 14.56
N ALA A 635 26.15 4.52 15.26
CA ALA A 635 26.15 5.51 16.33
C ALA A 635 25.88 6.94 15.84
N ALA A 636 26.19 7.26 14.58
CA ALA A 636 25.88 8.56 13.97
C ALA A 636 24.41 8.65 13.50
N MET A 637 23.76 7.51 13.25
CA MET A 637 22.35 7.46 12.80
C MET A 637 21.33 7.60 13.94
N THR A 638 21.78 7.52 15.19
CA THR A 638 20.95 7.82 16.38
C THR A 638 21.74 8.73 17.31
N GLU A 639 21.38 10.01 17.33
CA GLU A 639 22.01 10.99 18.19
C GLU A 639 21.42 10.92 19.61
N LEU A 640 22.32 10.90 20.61
CA LEU A 640 22.00 10.87 22.03
C LEU A 640 22.08 12.28 22.61
N PRO A 641 21.32 12.59 23.68
CA PRO A 641 21.26 13.93 24.22
C PRO A 641 22.62 14.33 24.79
N ARG A 642 23.19 15.40 24.24
CA ARG A 642 24.44 16.01 24.73
C ARG A 642 24.11 17.30 25.47
N LEU A 643 24.81 17.51 26.58
CA LEU A 643 24.74 18.78 27.28
C LEU A 643 25.49 19.85 26.48
N PRO A 644 25.04 21.11 26.48
CA PRO A 644 25.79 22.22 25.92
C PRO A 644 27.19 22.31 26.54
N ALA A 645 28.17 22.78 25.76
CA ALA A 645 29.53 22.95 26.25
C ALA A 645 29.55 23.86 27.49
N GLY A 646 30.12 23.38 28.61
CA GLY A 646 30.18 24.11 29.88
C GLY A 646 29.00 23.89 30.83
N ALA A 647 27.91 23.24 30.40
CA ALA A 647 26.79 22.92 31.28
C ALA A 647 27.12 21.77 32.24
N LYS A 648 26.84 21.95 33.53
CA LYS A 648 26.98 20.92 34.57
C LYS A 648 25.60 20.38 34.94
N ARG A 649 25.46 19.07 35.10
CA ARG A 649 24.24 18.48 35.65
C ARG A 649 24.16 18.85 37.13
N SER A 650 23.11 19.56 37.52
CA SER A 650 22.75 19.64 38.94
C SER A 650 22.27 18.26 39.39
N LEU A 651 22.80 17.77 40.51
CA LEU A 651 22.32 16.55 41.18
C LEU A 651 21.34 16.89 42.31
N ASP A 652 21.04 18.17 42.52
CA ASP A 652 20.00 18.62 43.44
C ASP A 652 18.65 18.45 42.77
N ASP A 653 18.02 17.32 43.04
CA ASP A 653 16.63 17.03 42.70
C ASP A 653 15.76 17.23 43.96
N PRO A 654 14.91 18.28 44.01
CA PRO A 654 14.03 18.57 45.15
C PRO A 654 13.00 17.48 45.45
N PHE A 655 12.73 16.60 44.49
CA PHE A 655 11.74 15.52 44.59
C PHE A 655 12.37 14.13 44.52
N ALA A 656 13.69 14.01 44.63
CA ALA A 656 14.35 12.72 44.67
C ALA A 656 13.83 11.90 45.86
N ASP A 657 13.35 10.68 45.57
CA ASP A 657 12.99 9.71 46.60
C ASP A 657 14.15 9.57 47.58
N ARG A 658 13.85 9.76 48.87
CA ARG A 658 14.84 9.58 49.93
C ARG A 658 15.38 8.16 49.82
N ARG A 659 16.61 8.03 49.35
CA ARG A 659 17.27 6.73 49.21
C ARG A 659 17.24 6.05 50.57
N THR A 660 16.46 4.98 50.69
CA THR A 660 16.53 4.11 51.87
C THR A 660 17.99 3.71 52.02
N PRO A 661 18.62 3.88 53.19
CA PRO A 661 20.04 3.63 53.35
C PRO A 661 20.30 2.13 53.41
N TRP A 662 20.02 1.40 52.32
CA TRP A 662 20.18 -0.05 52.25
C TRP A 662 21.63 -0.48 52.47
N LYS A 663 22.59 0.39 52.15
CA LYS A 663 24.00 0.20 52.54
C LYS A 663 24.20 0.22 54.06
N LEU A 664 23.46 1.06 54.79
CA LEU A 664 23.46 1.07 56.25
C LEU A 664 22.78 -0.19 56.81
N TYR A 665 21.65 -0.62 56.23
CA TYR A 665 20.99 -1.86 56.65
C TYR A 665 21.87 -3.09 56.37
N LEU A 666 22.55 -3.13 55.23
CA LEU A 666 23.53 -4.16 54.88
C LEU A 666 24.72 -4.13 55.83
N LEU A 667 25.25 -2.94 56.15
CA LEU A 667 26.35 -2.77 57.10
C LEU A 667 25.92 -3.21 58.50
N LEU A 668 24.72 -2.83 58.96
CA LEU A 668 24.15 -3.30 60.22
C LEU A 668 24.00 -4.81 60.23
N ALA A 669 23.49 -5.42 59.16
CA ALA A 669 23.37 -6.87 59.05
C ALA A 669 24.75 -7.56 59.11
N ILE A 670 25.75 -7.02 58.41
CA ILE A 670 27.14 -7.53 58.46
C ILE A 670 27.71 -7.40 59.86
N VAL A 671 27.54 -6.24 60.51
CA VAL A 671 27.98 -6.01 61.89
C VAL A 671 27.29 -6.96 62.86
N LEU A 672 25.99 -7.23 62.68
CA LEU A 672 25.22 -8.12 63.54
C LEU A 672 25.63 -9.60 63.33
N VAL A 673 25.96 -9.99 62.10
CA VAL A 673 26.53 -11.32 61.79
C VAL A 673 27.95 -11.45 62.32
N LEU A 674 28.80 -10.45 62.15
CA LEU A 674 30.16 -10.42 62.71
C LEU A 674 30.12 -10.45 64.24
N PHE A 675 29.25 -9.66 64.84
CA PHE A 675 29.03 -9.66 66.28
C PHE A 675 28.49 -11.02 66.75
N GLY A 676 27.51 -11.61 66.06
CA GLY A 676 27.00 -12.95 66.40
C GLY A 676 28.07 -14.03 66.28
N THR A 677 28.86 -14.02 65.20
CA THR A 677 29.95 -14.99 65.00
C THR A 677 31.13 -14.79 65.95
N TRP A 678 31.41 -13.55 66.35
CA TRP A 678 32.33 -13.20 67.42
C TRP A 678 31.78 -13.65 68.78
N TYR A 679 30.54 -13.32 69.13
CA TYR A 679 29.86 -13.73 70.36
C TYR A 679 29.80 -15.25 70.52
N LEU A 680 29.64 -16.00 69.42
CA LEU A 680 29.71 -17.48 69.42
C LEU A 680 31.17 -18.04 69.47
N GLY A 681 32.18 -17.19 69.55
CA GLY A 681 33.60 -17.55 69.64
C GLY A 681 34.24 -18.08 68.36
N LYS A 682 33.54 -18.02 67.21
CA LYS A 682 34.06 -18.56 65.93
C LYS A 682 35.12 -17.66 65.29
N LEU A 683 35.17 -16.38 65.67
CA LEU A 683 36.14 -15.41 65.17
C LEU A 683 37.38 -15.25 66.08
N ASP A 684 37.36 -15.82 67.29
CA ASP A 684 38.45 -15.74 68.27
C ASP A 684 39.83 -16.24 67.80
N PRO A 685 39.93 -17.28 66.94
CA PRO A 685 41.23 -17.74 66.41
C PRO A 685 41.93 -16.72 65.50
N TYR A 686 41.17 -15.77 64.93
CA TYR A 686 41.68 -14.77 63.99
C TYR A 686 41.87 -13.39 64.62
N LEU A 687 41.59 -13.26 65.93
CA LEU A 687 41.64 -12.01 66.67
C LEU A 687 42.77 -12.04 67.73
N PRO A 688 43.43 -10.89 67.97
CA PRO A 688 44.42 -10.76 69.05
C PRO A 688 43.76 -11.00 70.42
N ASP A 689 44.53 -11.48 71.40
CA ASP A 689 44.02 -11.96 72.69
C ASP A 689 43.12 -10.95 73.43
N ALA A 690 43.39 -9.66 73.30
CA ALA A 690 42.61 -8.57 73.91
C ALA A 690 41.20 -8.38 73.30
N ALA A 691 40.93 -8.94 72.12
CA ALA A 691 39.70 -8.73 71.35
C ALA A 691 38.88 -10.03 71.18
N ARG A 692 39.23 -11.12 71.86
CA ARG A 692 38.47 -12.38 71.82
C ARG A 692 37.16 -12.24 72.60
N SER A 693 36.14 -12.98 72.15
CA SER A 693 34.84 -13.01 72.82
C SER A 693 34.95 -13.40 74.29
N THR A 694 35.85 -14.33 74.61
CA THR A 694 36.10 -14.82 75.96
C THR A 694 36.87 -13.83 76.85
N SER A 695 37.75 -13.00 76.29
CA SER A 695 38.49 -11.98 77.06
C SER A 695 37.70 -10.70 77.28
N VAL A 696 36.79 -10.36 76.36
CA VAL A 696 35.96 -9.14 76.45
C VAL A 696 34.66 -9.39 77.22
N LEU A 697 34.01 -10.55 77.05
CA LEU A 697 32.72 -10.84 77.70
C LEU A 697 32.85 -11.72 78.96
N GLY A 698 34.02 -12.32 79.23
CA GLY A 698 34.23 -13.19 80.38
C GLY A 698 33.21 -14.35 80.44
N ASP A 699 32.60 -14.55 81.62
CA ASP A 699 31.62 -15.62 81.89
C ASP A 699 30.30 -15.48 81.13
N LEU A 700 30.06 -14.32 80.51
CA LEU A 700 28.88 -14.05 79.69
C LEU A 700 29.06 -14.56 78.24
N ALA A 701 30.27 -14.99 77.85
CA ALA A 701 30.52 -15.56 76.53
C ALA A 701 29.94 -16.99 76.43
N PRO A 702 29.08 -17.31 75.44
CA PRO A 702 28.56 -18.67 75.26
C PRO A 702 29.65 -19.69 74.87
N SER A 703 30.80 -19.22 74.36
CA SER A 703 32.00 -20.01 74.10
C SER A 703 32.74 -20.40 75.40
N ALA A 704 32.70 -19.59 76.46
CA ALA A 704 33.31 -19.91 77.75
C ALA A 704 32.60 -21.10 78.43
N LYS A 705 31.26 -21.17 78.32
CA LYS A 705 30.46 -22.30 78.84
C LYS A 705 30.73 -23.65 78.16
N ARG A 706 31.41 -23.68 77.00
CA ARG A 706 31.85 -24.94 76.37
C ARG A 706 33.10 -25.52 76.99
N VAL A 707 33.93 -24.70 77.65
CA VAL A 707 35.21 -25.13 78.22
C VAL A 707 35.01 -25.85 79.55
N ASP A 708 33.96 -25.53 80.30
CA ASP A 708 33.62 -26.15 81.59
C ASP A 708 32.81 -27.45 81.51
N GLN A 709 32.64 -28.03 80.32
CA GLN A 709 32.05 -29.36 80.18
C GLN A 709 33.15 -30.43 80.32
N PRO A 710 33.15 -31.28 81.37
CA PRO A 710 34.21 -32.25 81.58
C PRO A 710 34.30 -33.24 80.42
N ALA A 711 35.52 -33.44 79.94
CA ALA A 711 35.85 -34.35 78.85
C ALA A 711 35.35 -35.78 79.12
N ARG A 712 34.66 -36.34 78.13
CA ARG A 712 34.35 -37.78 78.05
C ARG A 712 35.68 -38.55 77.96
N PRO A 713 35.95 -39.58 78.79
CA PRO A 713 37.23 -40.29 78.73
C PRO A 713 37.39 -41.00 77.38
N THR A 714 38.54 -40.74 76.74
CA THR A 714 39.01 -41.40 75.53
C THR A 714 39.29 -42.88 75.78
N ALA A 715 38.66 -43.75 74.98
CA ALA A 715 38.94 -45.17 74.94
C ALA A 715 40.40 -45.42 74.51
N GLN A 716 41.10 -46.24 75.32
CA GLN A 716 42.47 -46.68 75.09
C GLN A 716 42.51 -47.70 73.93
N THR A 717 43.41 -47.48 72.97
CA THR A 717 43.83 -48.50 72.00
C THR A 717 44.85 -49.42 72.68
N PRO A 718 44.68 -50.76 72.66
CA PRO A 718 45.59 -51.68 73.34
C PRO A 718 46.91 -51.87 72.57
N THR A 719 48.01 -51.85 73.32
CA THR A 719 49.38 -52.19 72.90
C THR A 719 49.50 -53.69 72.56
N PRO A 720 50.21 -54.08 71.47
CA PRO A 720 50.43 -55.47 71.11
C PRO A 720 51.47 -56.14 72.02
N ALA A 721 51.19 -57.39 72.44
CA ALA A 721 52.14 -58.23 73.16
C ALA A 721 53.22 -58.79 72.22
N ALA A 722 54.47 -58.72 72.66
CA ALA A 722 55.65 -59.28 72.00
C ALA A 722 55.72 -60.83 72.14
N PRO A 723 56.44 -61.53 71.25
CA PRO A 723 56.48 -63.00 71.20
C PRO A 723 57.63 -63.60 72.03
N ALA A 724 57.44 -64.81 72.58
CA ALA A 724 58.45 -65.90 72.65
C ALA A 724 57.99 -67.09 73.52
N LYS A 725 57.57 -68.21 72.90
CA LYS A 725 58.31 -69.48 72.83
C LYS A 725 57.51 -70.52 72.07
#